data_AF-A0A8D1NMC5-F1
#
_entry.id   AF-A0A8D1NMC5-F1
#
_cell.length_a   1.000
_cell.length_b   1.000
_cell.length_c   1.000
_cell.angle_alpha   90.00
_cell.angle_beta   90.00
_cell.angle_gamma   90.00
#
_symmetry.space_group_name_H-M   'P 1'
#
loop_
_entity.id
_entity.type
_entity.pdbx_description
1 polymer ?
#
loop_
_entity_poly.entity_id
_entity_poly.type
_entity_poly.pdbx_seq_one_letter_code
_entity_poly.pdbx_strand_id
1 'polypeptide(L)'
;MGIRGLMSFVEDHSNEFFTDLKLRDTKIIIDGYALFHRLCFNSNLELRYGGDYDSFADVVQKFFEALFVCKICPYVVLDGGCDISDKKLKTLKDRAREKIQMAHSLSVGGGGCVCPLLIREVFIQVLIKLQVCFVQCFSEADRDIMTLANHWNCPVLSSDSDFCIFDLKSGFCPLNSFQWRNVNTVKGTRDRYIPAKCFSLDALCRHFGHMNKALLPLFAVLCGNDHINLPIVETFLSQVRPPLGAPSSKGRRHHRVLGLLNWLSCFADPTEALDNVLKHLPKKSRASVEELLCCSMEEYLQSQVRLQDFFQRGTYSCPDTLNRGFPPWVLVALARGQLSPFVSDALVLRRTILHTQVENMQRINAHRVSLPIRQVIYGLLANVSPPSGDMAWNRQPLQPRAFSEVERINKNIKTSVVDAAELPKDYSDLSRLTELSLARRQMLLLETLKVKQAMLDPIPPALKLPIAVSCYWVQHSEVKAKLQHLQALLLGMLLGPLHTTINSPEEEALRGGGAKMLYEELQRVKAQPPGQGLDLDAAHVFCQWQSCLQMGLYLNQLLSSPLPEPDLPRLYSGRLVHGLCRQLLTAASVESLLGACPEAQQLYEQLFNAMRSYAPAELFLPKGKSTSKKKRQKKQGNSLSKNRVGTALDARGWHERSNRFGPLMVGALEEHTDGLELG
;
A
#
# COMPACT_ATOMS: atom_id res chain seq x y z
N MET A 1 13.40 1.41 7.00
CA MET A 1 13.50 0.29 6.04
C MET A 1 14.99 -0.09 5.98
N GLY A 2 15.45 -1.01 5.13
CA GLY A 2 16.87 -1.33 5.02
C GLY A 2 17.51 -2.13 6.17
N ILE A 3 18.83 -2.03 6.29
CA ILE A 3 19.73 -2.77 7.19
C ILE A 3 19.23 -2.85 8.64
N ARG A 4 19.05 -4.09 9.11
CA ARG A 4 18.27 -4.42 10.32
C ARG A 4 18.93 -4.02 11.65
N GLY A 5 18.73 -2.77 12.03
CA GLY A 5 19.15 -2.20 13.32
C GLY A 5 20.22 -1.12 13.21
N LEU A 6 20.69 -0.82 11.99
CA LEU A 6 21.65 0.26 11.74
C LEU A 6 21.08 1.61 12.15
N MET A 7 19.83 1.92 11.77
CA MET A 7 19.20 3.21 12.13
C MET A 7 19.19 3.45 13.64
N SER A 8 18.78 2.46 14.43
CA SER A 8 18.75 2.58 15.89
C SER A 8 20.15 2.67 16.51
N PHE A 9 21.16 1.99 15.94
CA PHE A 9 22.55 2.17 16.34
C PHE A 9 23.04 3.60 16.06
N VAL A 10 22.64 4.19 14.94
CA VAL A 10 23.02 5.54 14.51
C VAL A 10 22.29 6.61 15.33
N GLU A 11 21.00 6.41 15.66
CA GLU A 11 20.22 7.31 16.53
C GLU A 11 20.69 7.29 18.00
N ASP A 12 21.09 6.12 18.51
CA ASP A 12 21.69 5.96 19.84
C ASP A 12 22.93 6.84 20.06
N HIS A 13 23.72 7.06 19.00
CA HIS A 13 24.95 7.86 19.01
C HIS A 13 24.74 9.22 18.30
N SER A 14 23.53 9.79 18.39
CA SER A 14 23.15 10.94 17.56
C SER A 14 23.83 12.28 17.87
N ASN A 15 24.74 12.32 18.85
CA ASN A 15 25.63 13.45 19.11
C ASN A 15 26.99 13.31 18.39
N GLU A 16 27.30 12.11 17.88
CA GLU A 16 28.58 11.80 17.24
C GLU A 16 28.45 11.75 15.71
N PHE A 17 27.37 11.15 15.20
CA PHE A 17 27.19 10.90 13.77
C PHE A 17 26.32 11.94 13.04
N PHE A 18 25.65 12.85 13.77
CA PHE A 18 24.78 13.87 13.19
C PHE A 18 25.25 15.29 13.49
N THR A 19 24.91 16.18 12.56
CA THR A 19 24.97 17.64 12.73
C THR A 19 23.57 18.22 12.71
N ASP A 20 23.28 19.22 13.56
CA ASP A 20 22.00 19.94 13.53
C ASP A 20 22.00 20.94 12.35
N LEU A 21 21.05 20.77 11.43
CA LEU A 21 20.84 21.67 10.29
C LEU A 21 19.64 22.58 10.47
N LYS A 22 19.76 23.79 9.91
CA LYS A 22 18.68 24.77 9.76
C LYS A 22 18.33 24.86 8.28
N LEU A 23 17.57 23.89 7.80
CA LEU A 23 17.37 23.68 6.37
C LEU A 23 16.47 24.78 5.77
N ARG A 24 16.97 25.45 4.74
CA ARG A 24 16.32 26.54 3.99
C ARG A 24 17.09 26.80 2.68
N ASP A 25 16.50 27.57 1.76
CA ASP A 25 17.19 28.14 0.59
C ASP A 25 17.97 27.10 -0.26
N THR A 26 17.47 25.86 -0.39
CA THR A 26 18.21 24.72 -0.99
C THR A 26 17.29 23.75 -1.74
N LYS A 27 17.86 22.94 -2.65
CA LYS A 27 17.23 21.71 -3.12
C LYS A 27 17.24 20.64 -2.03
N ILE A 28 16.28 19.72 -2.08
CA ILE A 28 16.26 18.47 -1.30
C ILE A 28 15.71 17.35 -2.19
N ILE A 29 16.31 16.16 -2.12
CA ILE A 29 15.77 14.96 -2.77
C ILE A 29 15.10 14.11 -1.71
N ILE A 30 13.91 13.62 -2.01
CA ILE A 30 13.05 12.95 -1.04
C ILE A 30 12.73 11.55 -1.56
N ASP A 31 13.04 10.55 -0.75
CA ASP A 31 12.47 9.20 -0.87
C ASP A 31 10.95 9.31 -0.67
N GLY A 32 10.24 9.14 -1.78
CA GLY A 32 8.80 9.29 -1.83
C GLY A 32 8.06 8.22 -1.06
N TYR A 33 8.55 6.98 -1.01
CA TYR A 33 7.88 5.87 -0.32
C TYR A 33 8.09 5.93 1.20
N ALA A 34 9.29 6.31 1.68
CA ALA A 34 9.49 6.58 3.09
C ALA A 34 8.75 7.84 3.57
N LEU A 35 8.73 8.93 2.78
CA LEU A 35 7.92 10.11 3.12
C LEU A 35 6.43 9.75 3.19
N PHE A 36 5.92 9.07 2.17
CA PHE A 36 4.55 8.59 2.07
C PHE A 36 4.14 7.77 3.31
N HIS A 37 4.91 6.73 3.65
CA HIS A 37 4.64 5.90 4.83
C HIS A 37 4.75 6.70 6.13
N ARG A 38 5.74 7.58 6.25
CA ARG A 38 5.93 8.46 7.42
C ARG A 38 4.73 9.37 7.64
N LEU A 39 4.28 10.09 6.61
CA LEU A 39 3.16 11.01 6.70
C LEU A 39 1.85 10.27 7.02
N CYS A 40 1.66 9.07 6.46
CA CYS A 40 0.48 8.24 6.72
C CYS A 40 0.39 7.78 8.19
N PHE A 41 1.51 7.35 8.79
CA PHE A 41 1.50 6.72 10.12
C PHE A 41 1.79 7.70 11.27
N ASN A 42 2.59 8.75 11.08
CA ASN A 42 2.97 9.70 12.13
C ASN A 42 2.04 10.94 12.24
N SER A 43 0.84 10.89 11.66
CA SER A 43 -0.09 12.04 11.60
C SER A 43 -1.45 11.79 12.26
N ASN A 44 -1.57 10.78 13.12
CA ASN A 44 -2.79 10.42 13.85
C ASN A 44 -4.04 10.23 12.96
N LEU A 45 -3.83 9.70 11.75
CA LEU A 45 -4.90 9.40 10.80
C LEU A 45 -5.63 8.10 11.19
N GLU A 46 -6.94 8.07 10.95
CA GLU A 46 -7.76 6.89 11.22
C GLU A 46 -7.66 5.86 10.08
N LEU A 47 -6.90 4.79 10.33
CA LEU A 47 -6.60 3.78 9.32
C LEU A 47 -7.68 2.69 9.21
N ARG A 48 -8.58 2.55 10.19
CA ARG A 48 -9.51 1.39 10.29
C ARG A 48 -10.66 1.40 9.29
N TYR A 49 -11.10 2.59 8.84
CA TYR A 49 -12.27 2.75 7.96
C TYR A 49 -11.91 2.81 6.47
N GLY A 50 -10.74 2.30 6.05
CA GLY A 50 -10.33 2.31 4.65
C GLY A 50 -9.84 3.66 4.13
N GLY A 51 -9.47 4.60 5.01
CA GLY A 51 -8.78 5.86 4.69
C GLY A 51 -9.68 7.10 4.62
N ASP A 52 -9.21 8.17 5.26
CA ASP A 52 -9.69 9.54 5.03
C ASP A 52 -8.70 10.24 4.09
N TYR A 53 -9.00 10.20 2.78
CA TYR A 53 -8.08 10.65 1.76
C TYR A 53 -7.90 12.18 1.76
N ASP A 54 -8.92 12.94 2.15
CA ASP A 54 -8.83 14.38 2.44
C ASP A 54 -7.86 14.70 3.59
N SER A 55 -8.00 14.01 4.74
CA SER A 55 -7.15 14.25 5.91
C SER A 55 -5.70 13.82 5.70
N PHE A 56 -5.43 12.86 4.81
CA PHE A 56 -4.06 12.57 4.35
C PHE A 56 -3.56 13.65 3.37
N ALA A 57 -4.37 14.08 2.40
CA ALA A 57 -4.00 15.12 1.45
C ALA A 57 -3.62 16.44 2.16
N ASP A 58 -4.38 16.82 3.19
CA ASP A 58 -4.09 17.92 4.11
C ASP A 58 -2.70 17.83 4.74
N VAL A 59 -2.30 16.64 5.20
CA VAL A 59 -1.01 16.39 5.84
C VAL A 59 0.13 16.49 4.83
N VAL A 60 -0.06 15.94 3.62
CA VAL A 60 0.92 16.01 2.52
C VAL A 60 1.08 17.46 2.05
N GLN A 61 -0.02 18.20 1.89
CA GLN A 61 0.00 19.60 1.51
C GLN A 61 0.75 20.45 2.55
N LYS A 62 0.42 20.32 3.84
CA LYS A 62 1.10 21.05 4.94
C LYS A 62 2.59 20.71 5.04
N PHE A 63 3.00 19.50 4.67
CA PHE A 63 4.43 19.14 4.57
C PHE A 63 5.15 19.91 3.45
N PHE A 64 4.61 19.95 2.24
CA PHE A 64 5.23 20.66 1.13
C PHE A 64 5.15 22.20 1.28
N GLU A 65 4.05 22.73 1.82
CA GLU A 65 3.94 24.13 2.21
C GLU A 65 5.06 24.55 3.18
N ALA A 66 5.38 23.71 4.18
CA ALA A 66 6.50 23.99 5.10
C ALA A 66 7.86 24.05 4.39
N LEU A 67 8.09 23.22 3.36
CA LEU A 67 9.30 23.29 2.52
C LEU A 67 9.35 24.60 1.72
N PHE A 68 8.27 24.93 1.00
CA PHE A 68 8.19 26.14 0.17
C PHE A 68 8.33 27.42 1.00
N VAL A 69 7.74 27.45 2.20
CA VAL A 69 7.86 28.55 3.17
C VAL A 69 9.30 28.78 3.66
N CYS A 70 10.16 27.75 3.58
CA CYS A 70 11.60 27.84 3.85
C CYS A 70 12.44 27.96 2.56
N LYS A 71 11.81 28.23 1.41
CA LYS A 71 12.41 28.26 0.07
C LYS A 71 13.18 26.98 -0.28
N ILE A 72 12.71 25.84 0.20
CA ILE A 72 13.27 24.53 -0.14
C ILE A 72 12.60 24.02 -1.42
N CYS A 73 13.39 23.55 -2.37
CA CYS A 73 12.91 22.96 -3.63
C CYS A 73 12.90 21.43 -3.54
N PRO A 74 11.75 20.77 -3.30
CA PRO A 74 11.64 19.31 -3.23
C PRO A 74 11.68 18.65 -4.61
N TYR A 75 12.42 17.55 -4.69
CA TYR A 75 12.39 16.58 -5.78
C TYR A 75 12.07 15.21 -5.19
N VAL A 76 10.89 14.65 -5.49
CA VAL A 76 10.43 13.37 -4.94
C VAL A 76 10.77 12.24 -5.91
N VAL A 77 11.37 11.16 -5.41
CA VAL A 77 11.66 9.96 -6.21
C VAL A 77 10.90 8.78 -5.59
N LEU A 78 10.10 8.08 -6.39
CA LEU A 78 9.24 6.98 -5.95
C LEU A 78 9.77 5.62 -6.44
N ASP A 79 9.81 4.62 -5.55
CA ASP A 79 10.05 3.22 -5.90
C ASP A 79 9.05 2.72 -6.95
N GLY A 80 9.59 2.10 -7.99
CA GLY A 80 8.88 1.55 -9.14
C GLY A 80 8.28 0.16 -8.91
N GLY A 81 8.44 -0.69 -9.91
CA GLY A 81 8.06 -2.10 -9.85
C GLY A 81 9.00 -2.92 -8.95
N CYS A 82 8.55 -4.11 -8.58
CA CYS A 82 9.35 -5.07 -7.84
C CYS A 82 10.56 -5.54 -8.67
N ASP A 83 11.70 -5.75 -8.02
CA ASP A 83 12.92 -6.20 -8.69
C ASP A 83 12.74 -7.56 -9.44
N ILE A 84 13.42 -7.66 -10.57
CA ILE A 84 13.25 -8.69 -11.60
C ILE A 84 14.11 -9.93 -11.33
N SER A 85 15.13 -9.83 -10.47
CA SER A 85 15.95 -10.97 -10.06
C SER A 85 15.28 -11.84 -8.98
N ASP A 86 14.06 -11.49 -8.57
CA ASP A 86 13.27 -12.13 -7.51
C ASP A 86 13.93 -12.17 -6.11
N LYS A 87 15.14 -11.60 -5.92
CA LYS A 87 15.86 -11.49 -4.63
C LYS A 87 14.93 -11.04 -3.50
N LYS A 88 14.16 -9.97 -3.72
CA LYS A 88 13.22 -9.43 -2.72
C LYS A 88 11.85 -10.11 -2.67
N LEU A 89 11.51 -11.07 -3.54
CA LEU A 89 10.18 -11.71 -3.56
C LEU A 89 9.82 -12.37 -2.22
N LYS A 90 10.80 -12.96 -1.53
CA LYS A 90 10.61 -13.51 -0.18
C LYS A 90 10.27 -12.41 0.82
N THR A 91 11.09 -11.36 0.89
CA THR A 91 10.90 -10.19 1.76
C THR A 91 9.56 -9.48 1.50
N LEU A 92 9.14 -9.36 0.23
CA LEU A 92 7.84 -8.83 -0.18
C LEU A 92 6.66 -9.71 0.27
N LYS A 93 6.77 -11.04 0.12
CA LYS A 93 5.76 -12.01 0.62
C LYS A 93 5.66 -12.01 2.15
N ASP A 94 6.78 -11.85 2.84
CA ASP A 94 6.80 -11.77 4.30
C ASP A 94 6.20 -10.44 4.81
N ARG A 95 6.58 -9.30 4.21
CA ARG A 95 5.94 -7.98 4.43
C ARG A 95 4.43 -8.00 4.15
N ALA A 96 3.98 -8.71 3.12
CA ALA A 96 2.55 -8.87 2.82
C ALA A 96 1.82 -9.66 3.93
N ARG A 97 2.44 -10.71 4.47
CA ARG A 97 1.90 -11.48 5.60
C ARG A 97 1.83 -10.65 6.88
N GLU A 98 2.86 -9.84 7.18
CA GLU A 98 2.86 -8.89 8.29
C GLU A 98 1.76 -7.84 8.14
N LYS A 99 1.57 -7.26 6.95
CA LYS A 99 0.46 -6.34 6.64
C LYS A 99 -0.91 -7.00 6.87
N ILE A 100 -1.09 -8.28 6.50
CA ILE A 100 -2.33 -9.05 6.78
C ILE A 100 -2.55 -9.22 8.29
N GLN A 101 -1.51 -9.51 9.07
CA GLN A 101 -1.63 -9.62 10.53
C GLN A 101 -1.98 -8.28 11.18
N MET A 102 -1.37 -7.17 10.74
CA MET A 102 -1.71 -5.82 11.22
C MET A 102 -3.13 -5.40 10.82
N ALA A 103 -3.58 -5.70 9.60
CA ALA A 103 -4.94 -5.42 9.16
C ALA A 103 -5.98 -6.22 9.95
N HIS A 104 -5.71 -7.50 10.26
CA HIS A 104 -6.54 -8.27 11.17
C HIS A 104 -6.61 -7.61 12.55
N SER A 105 -5.47 -7.23 13.12
CA SER A 105 -5.39 -6.57 14.44
C SER A 105 -6.25 -5.30 14.47
N LEU A 106 -6.07 -4.40 13.50
CA LEU A 106 -6.86 -3.19 13.34
C LEU A 106 -8.36 -3.47 13.21
N SER A 107 -8.75 -4.53 12.48
CA SER A 107 -10.16 -4.89 12.29
C SER A 107 -10.86 -5.33 13.58
N VAL A 108 -10.12 -5.91 14.54
CA VAL A 108 -10.65 -6.36 15.85
C VAL A 108 -10.39 -5.35 16.97
N GLY A 109 -9.95 -4.12 16.65
CA GLY A 109 -9.66 -3.07 17.63
C GLY A 109 -8.29 -3.14 18.29
N GLY A 110 -7.40 -4.02 17.83
CA GLY A 110 -5.99 -4.07 18.23
C GLY A 110 -5.13 -3.04 17.49
N GLY A 111 -3.88 -2.89 17.94
CA GLY A 111 -2.91 -1.97 17.33
C GLY A 111 -2.29 -2.51 16.03
N GLY A 112 -1.85 -1.60 15.16
CA GLY A 112 -1.18 -1.89 13.89
C GLY A 112 -1.11 -0.65 13.00
N CYS A 113 -0.40 -0.75 11.87
CA CYS A 113 -0.34 0.31 10.85
C CYS A 113 -0.47 -0.30 9.46
N VAL A 114 -1.53 0.05 8.74
CA VAL A 114 -1.80 -0.40 7.37
C VAL A 114 -2.25 0.80 6.56
N CYS A 115 -1.60 1.03 5.43
CA CYS A 115 -1.97 2.08 4.49
C CYS A 115 -3.36 1.77 3.87
N PRO A 116 -4.25 2.78 3.72
CA PRO A 116 -5.45 2.66 2.90
C PRO A 116 -5.13 2.31 1.44
N LEU A 117 -6.14 1.98 0.62
CA LEU A 117 -5.87 1.40 -0.71
C LEU A 117 -5.39 2.43 -1.75
N LEU A 118 -6.04 3.59 -1.82
CA LEU A 118 -5.87 4.61 -2.88
C LEU A 118 -4.90 5.74 -2.47
N ILE A 119 -4.14 5.50 -1.41
CA ILE A 119 -3.36 6.50 -0.68
C ILE A 119 -2.11 6.96 -1.47
N ARG A 120 -1.58 6.10 -2.37
CA ARG A 120 -0.49 6.42 -3.29
C ARG A 120 -0.98 7.37 -4.38
N GLU A 121 -2.15 7.07 -4.93
CA GLU A 121 -2.80 7.86 -5.98
C GLU A 121 -3.15 9.25 -5.44
N VAL A 122 -3.64 9.32 -4.20
CA VAL A 122 -3.85 10.58 -3.47
C VAL A 122 -2.53 11.34 -3.25
N PHE A 123 -1.45 10.67 -2.86
CA PHE A 123 -0.14 11.32 -2.70
C PHE A 123 0.30 11.99 -4.01
N ILE A 124 0.23 11.26 -5.13
CA ILE A 124 0.56 11.78 -6.47
C ILE A 124 -0.38 12.92 -6.90
N GLN A 125 -1.69 12.81 -6.68
CA GLN A 125 -2.64 13.90 -6.96
C GLN A 125 -2.28 15.18 -6.18
N VAL A 126 -1.78 15.08 -4.94
CA VAL A 126 -1.28 16.23 -4.18
C VAL A 126 0.06 16.76 -4.73
N LEU A 127 1.00 15.90 -5.13
CA LEU A 127 2.25 16.36 -5.78
C LEU A 127 1.96 17.15 -7.05
N ILE A 128 1.06 16.65 -7.91
CA ILE A 128 0.62 17.32 -9.15
C ILE A 128 -0.07 18.65 -8.83
N LYS A 129 -1.03 18.66 -7.90
CA LYS A 129 -1.76 19.87 -7.47
C LYS A 129 -0.82 20.98 -6.97
N LEU A 130 0.26 20.62 -6.28
CA LEU A 130 1.25 21.53 -5.71
C LEU A 130 2.46 21.78 -6.62
N GLN A 131 2.45 21.23 -7.85
CA GLN A 131 3.54 21.33 -8.83
C GLN A 131 4.91 20.88 -8.27
N VAL A 132 4.92 19.94 -7.32
CA VAL A 132 6.14 19.32 -6.80
C VAL A 132 6.78 18.49 -7.90
N CYS A 133 8.06 18.73 -8.19
CA CYS A 133 8.80 17.89 -9.12
C CYS A 133 8.92 16.46 -8.54
N PHE A 134 8.42 15.46 -9.28
CA PHE A 134 8.60 14.07 -8.90
C PHE A 134 8.88 13.16 -10.11
N VAL A 135 9.49 12.01 -9.83
CA VAL A 135 9.70 10.93 -10.80
C VAL A 135 9.41 9.59 -10.14
N GLN A 136 8.88 8.66 -10.92
CA GLN A 136 8.64 7.28 -10.54
C GLN A 136 9.72 6.43 -11.22
N CYS A 137 10.62 5.83 -10.43
CA CYS A 137 11.64 4.93 -10.97
C CYS A 137 11.00 3.68 -11.59
N PHE A 138 11.77 2.96 -12.42
CA PHE A 138 11.30 1.69 -13.01
C PHE A 138 11.40 0.53 -12.01
N SER A 139 12.47 0.52 -11.21
CA SER A 139 12.70 -0.36 -10.06
C SER A 139 12.98 0.52 -8.82
N GLU A 140 13.95 0.16 -7.99
CA GLU A 140 14.20 0.77 -6.68
C GLU A 140 14.87 2.14 -6.77
N ALA A 141 14.40 3.10 -5.97
CA ALA A 141 14.79 4.50 -6.10
C ALA A 141 16.17 4.83 -5.47
N ASP A 142 16.67 4.00 -4.54
CA ASP A 142 17.78 4.36 -3.66
C ASP A 142 19.08 4.78 -4.39
N ARG A 143 19.48 4.02 -5.41
CA ARG A 143 20.67 4.32 -6.24
C ARG A 143 20.48 5.58 -7.07
N ASP A 144 19.27 5.80 -7.58
CA ASP A 144 18.92 6.96 -8.40
C ASP A 144 18.87 8.23 -7.54
N ILE A 145 18.32 8.14 -6.32
CA ILE A 145 18.34 9.18 -5.29
C ILE A 145 19.79 9.55 -4.93
N MET A 146 20.64 8.57 -4.63
CA MET A 146 22.05 8.81 -4.29
C MET A 146 22.80 9.49 -5.43
N THR A 147 22.63 9.00 -6.66
CA THR A 147 23.31 9.53 -7.85
C THR A 147 22.88 10.98 -8.11
N LEU A 148 21.58 11.28 -8.03
CA LEU A 148 21.04 12.62 -8.23
C LEU A 148 21.47 13.59 -7.11
N ALA A 149 21.50 13.14 -5.86
CA ALA A 149 21.96 13.93 -4.71
C ALA A 149 23.43 14.31 -4.82
N ASN A 150 24.27 13.36 -5.21
CA ASN A 150 25.70 13.57 -5.44
C ASN A 150 26.01 14.35 -6.73
N HIS A 151 25.07 14.43 -7.68
CA HIS A 151 25.18 15.27 -8.87
C HIS A 151 24.77 16.73 -8.60
N TRP A 152 23.71 16.97 -7.83
CA TRP A 152 23.23 18.31 -7.48
C TRP A 152 23.82 18.89 -6.19
N ASN A 153 24.60 18.10 -5.43
CA ASN A 153 25.16 18.45 -4.12
C ASN A 153 24.08 18.94 -3.14
N CYS A 154 23.01 18.15 -2.99
CA CYS A 154 21.89 18.45 -2.09
C CYS A 154 21.54 17.25 -1.17
N PRO A 155 21.04 17.48 0.05
CA PRO A 155 20.76 16.42 1.01
C PRO A 155 19.59 15.51 0.58
N VAL A 156 19.63 14.26 1.05
CA VAL A 156 18.56 13.26 0.89
C VAL A 156 17.68 13.22 2.14
N LEU A 157 16.36 13.07 1.97
CA LEU A 157 15.37 12.89 3.03
C LEU A 157 14.67 11.53 2.91
N SER A 158 14.88 10.63 3.87
CA SER A 158 14.32 9.26 3.89
C SER A 158 14.14 8.73 5.34
N SER A 159 13.56 7.53 5.49
CA SER A 159 13.57 6.70 6.70
C SER A 159 14.27 5.34 6.49
N ASP A 160 14.96 5.17 5.36
CA ASP A 160 15.80 4.00 5.12
C ASP A 160 17.20 4.19 5.73
N SER A 161 17.76 3.12 6.31
CA SER A 161 19.11 3.12 6.86
C SER A 161 20.20 2.93 5.82
N ASP A 162 19.85 2.58 4.59
CA ASP A 162 20.82 2.29 3.54
C ASP A 162 21.42 3.62 3.00
N PHE A 163 20.75 4.75 3.23
CA PHE A 163 21.32 6.10 3.17
C PHE A 163 22.36 6.44 4.26
N CYS A 164 22.60 5.54 5.22
CA CYS A 164 23.78 5.59 6.09
C CYS A 164 25.01 4.85 5.51
N ILE A 165 24.88 4.23 4.33
CA ILE A 165 25.94 3.49 3.62
C ILE A 165 26.40 4.22 2.36
N PHE A 166 25.45 4.82 1.63
CA PHE A 166 25.73 5.65 0.47
C PHE A 166 26.63 6.86 0.82
N ASP A 167 27.69 7.09 0.04
CA ASP A 167 28.60 8.23 0.21
C ASP A 167 27.97 9.53 -0.31
N LEU A 168 27.07 10.10 0.49
CA LEU A 168 26.32 11.32 0.19
C LEU A 168 27.12 12.57 0.58
N LYS A 169 27.61 13.33 -0.41
CA LYS A 169 28.39 14.57 -0.23
C LYS A 169 27.73 15.61 0.69
N SER A 170 26.40 15.70 0.63
CA SER A 170 25.59 16.64 1.42
C SER A 170 24.87 15.97 2.60
N GLY A 171 25.18 14.69 2.86
CA GLY A 171 24.64 13.89 3.94
C GLY A 171 23.18 13.47 3.80
N PHE A 172 22.74 12.69 4.78
CA PHE A 172 21.40 12.09 4.85
C PHE A 172 20.61 12.70 6.03
N CYS A 173 19.43 13.24 5.75
CA CYS A 173 18.50 13.76 6.75
C CYS A 173 17.41 12.71 7.07
N PRO A 174 17.33 12.16 8.29
CA PRO A 174 16.26 11.23 8.63
C PRO A 174 14.93 11.96 8.85
N LEU A 175 13.85 11.43 8.28
CA LEU A 175 12.45 11.83 8.52
C LEU A 175 12.02 11.69 10.00
N ASN A 176 12.80 10.99 10.84
CA ASN A 176 12.65 11.00 12.29
C ASN A 176 13.02 12.37 12.91
N SER A 177 14.06 13.03 12.39
CA SER A 177 14.61 14.28 12.91
C SER A 177 14.04 15.54 12.25
N PHE A 178 13.36 15.39 11.11
CA PHE A 178 12.94 16.49 10.24
C PHE A 178 11.69 17.20 10.77
N GLN A 179 11.86 18.31 11.48
CA GLN A 179 10.79 18.99 12.23
C GLN A 179 9.93 19.91 11.36
N TRP A 180 9.39 19.40 10.25
CA TRP A 180 8.59 20.18 9.29
C TRP A 180 7.35 20.86 9.90
N ARG A 181 6.80 20.33 10.99
CA ARG A 181 5.69 20.95 11.75
C ARG A 181 6.13 22.16 12.60
N ASN A 182 7.44 22.30 12.86
CA ASN A 182 8.04 23.30 13.72
C ASN A 182 8.93 24.26 12.91
N VAL A 183 8.37 24.88 11.87
CA VAL A 183 9.08 25.90 11.07
C VAL A 183 9.49 27.07 11.96
N ASN A 184 10.80 27.33 12.04
CA ASN A 184 11.39 28.39 12.86
C ASN A 184 11.79 29.58 11.99
N THR A 185 11.97 30.76 12.61
CA THR A 185 12.46 31.97 11.95
C THR A 185 13.89 32.28 12.40
N VAL A 186 14.78 32.67 11.47
CA VAL A 186 16.16 33.05 11.81
C VAL A 186 16.16 34.40 12.53
N LYS A 187 16.70 34.44 13.76
CA LYS A 187 16.76 35.64 14.62
C LYS A 187 17.25 36.87 13.85
N GLY A 188 16.50 37.98 13.95
CA GLY A 188 16.82 39.24 13.27
C GLY A 188 16.41 39.32 11.80
N THR A 189 15.77 38.29 11.23
CA THR A 189 15.34 38.26 9.82
C THR A 189 13.88 37.82 9.69
N ARG A 190 13.35 37.82 8.44
CA ARG A 190 12.08 37.18 8.09
C ARG A 190 12.25 35.76 7.51
N ASP A 191 13.49 35.27 7.35
CA ASP A 191 13.75 33.97 6.74
C ASP A 191 13.34 32.83 7.68
N ARG A 192 12.73 31.80 7.10
CA ARG A 192 12.27 30.60 7.81
C ARG A 192 13.13 29.39 7.49
N TYR A 193 13.19 28.44 8.42
CA TYR A 193 13.94 27.19 8.28
C TYR A 193 13.24 26.03 8.99
N ILE A 194 13.52 24.81 8.55
CA ILE A 194 13.13 23.58 9.24
C ILE A 194 14.33 23.06 10.04
N PRO A 195 14.19 22.83 11.36
CA PRO A 195 15.18 22.08 12.14
C PRO A 195 15.25 20.62 11.64
N ALA A 196 16.45 20.14 11.38
CA ALA A 196 16.72 18.76 10.97
C ALA A 196 18.04 18.27 11.57
N LYS A 197 18.28 16.96 11.59
CA LYS A 197 19.63 16.40 11.77
C LYS A 197 20.12 15.81 10.45
N CYS A 198 21.40 15.97 10.15
CA CYS A 198 22.05 15.39 8.98
C CYS A 198 23.19 14.47 9.39
N PHE A 199 23.10 13.21 8.96
CA PHE A 199 24.07 12.15 9.17
C PHE A 199 25.30 12.37 8.29
N SER A 200 26.49 12.20 8.88
CA SER A 200 27.77 12.30 8.20
C SER A 200 28.46 10.93 8.17
N LEU A 201 28.63 10.37 6.97
CA LEU A 201 29.38 9.13 6.77
C LEU A 201 30.83 9.26 7.26
N ASP A 202 31.45 10.43 7.03
CA ASP A 202 32.78 10.78 7.52
C ASP A 202 32.85 10.85 9.05
N ALA A 203 31.74 11.10 9.76
CA ALA A 203 31.70 10.99 11.22
C ALA A 203 31.67 9.53 11.69
N LEU A 204 30.88 8.67 11.02
CA LEU A 204 30.88 7.23 11.29
C LEU A 204 32.27 6.62 11.05
N CYS A 205 32.88 6.87 9.88
CA CYS A 205 34.22 6.37 9.56
C CYS A 205 35.30 6.87 10.55
N ARG A 206 35.23 8.13 11.01
CA ARG A 206 36.17 8.66 12.02
C ARG A 206 36.04 7.97 13.38
N HIS A 207 34.82 7.67 13.83
CA HIS A 207 34.60 6.92 15.09
C HIS A 207 35.24 5.52 15.01
N PHE A 208 35.11 4.85 13.87
CA PHE A 208 35.76 3.56 13.59
C PHE A 208 37.17 3.71 13.01
N GLY A 209 38.02 4.55 13.62
CA GLY A 209 39.46 4.60 13.34
C GLY A 209 39.85 5.06 11.92
N HIS A 210 39.02 5.89 11.28
CA HIS A 210 39.14 6.26 9.86
C HIS A 210 38.91 5.11 8.86
N MET A 211 38.05 4.15 9.21
CA MET A 211 37.65 3.01 8.35
C MET A 211 37.32 3.44 6.90
N ASN A 212 37.88 2.72 5.94
CA ASN A 212 37.69 2.96 4.50
C ASN A 212 36.21 2.85 4.11
N LYS A 213 35.65 3.89 3.47
CA LYS A 213 34.25 3.94 2.99
C LYS A 213 33.88 2.78 2.07
N ALA A 214 34.84 2.24 1.30
CA ALA A 214 34.61 1.11 0.40
C ALA A 214 34.17 -0.19 1.12
N LEU A 215 34.41 -0.30 2.43
CA LEU A 215 34.01 -1.45 3.26
C LEU A 215 32.51 -1.42 3.63
N LEU A 216 31.83 -0.28 3.48
CA LEU A 216 30.47 -0.06 3.97
C LEU A 216 29.39 -0.83 3.18
N PRO A 217 29.49 -1.02 1.84
CA PRO A 217 28.64 -1.97 1.13
C PRO A 217 28.78 -3.41 1.65
N LEU A 218 30.00 -3.86 1.95
CA LEU A 218 30.22 -5.20 2.54
C LEU A 218 29.63 -5.28 3.95
N PHE A 219 29.77 -4.24 4.77
CA PHE A 219 29.08 -4.13 6.06
C PHE A 219 27.57 -4.29 5.92
N ALA A 220 26.94 -3.56 5.00
CA ALA A 220 25.50 -3.58 4.78
C ALA A 220 24.97 -4.98 4.47
N VAL A 221 25.64 -5.65 3.53
CA VAL A 221 25.29 -6.99 3.07
C VAL A 221 25.50 -8.04 4.19
N LEU A 222 26.61 -7.98 4.94
CA LEU A 222 26.88 -8.88 6.08
C LEU A 222 25.97 -8.61 7.30
N CYS A 223 25.58 -7.36 7.54
CA CYS A 223 24.66 -7.01 8.61
C CYS A 223 23.22 -7.49 8.34
N GLY A 224 22.91 -7.86 7.10
CA GLY A 224 21.59 -8.29 6.66
C GLY A 224 20.77 -7.11 6.15
N ASN A 225 21.06 -6.69 4.92
CA ASN A 225 20.13 -5.93 4.09
C ASN A 225 18.86 -6.77 3.79
N ASP A 226 17.86 -6.19 3.14
CA ASP A 226 16.59 -6.87 2.82
C ASP A 226 16.69 -8.04 1.80
N HIS A 227 17.90 -8.37 1.33
CA HIS A 227 18.18 -9.24 0.20
C HIS A 227 18.82 -10.56 0.69
N ILE A 228 19.78 -10.49 1.61
CA ILE A 228 20.55 -11.65 2.08
C ILE A 228 20.15 -12.10 3.49
N ASN A 229 19.51 -13.27 3.56
CA ASN A 229 19.30 -14.01 4.81
C ASN A 229 20.00 -15.38 4.72
N LEU A 230 21.32 -15.38 4.95
CA LEU A 230 22.18 -16.56 4.93
C LEU A 230 22.45 -17.07 6.36
N PRO A 231 21.93 -18.24 6.77
CA PRO A 231 22.36 -18.93 7.99
C PRO A 231 23.87 -19.25 7.99
N ILE A 232 24.45 -19.36 6.79
CA ILE A 232 25.88 -19.53 6.54
C ILE A 232 26.67 -18.32 7.08
N VAL A 233 26.17 -17.09 6.91
CA VAL A 233 26.81 -15.87 7.44
C VAL A 233 26.59 -15.74 8.95
N GLU A 234 25.47 -16.22 9.50
CA GLU A 234 25.27 -16.27 10.96
C GLU A 234 26.29 -17.18 11.67
N THR A 235 26.86 -18.16 10.96
CA THR A 235 27.95 -19.03 11.47
C THR A 235 29.28 -18.27 11.61
N PHE A 236 29.55 -17.30 10.74
CA PHE A 236 30.68 -16.37 10.88
C PHE A 236 30.40 -15.33 11.97
N LEU A 237 29.20 -14.74 11.97
CA LEU A 237 28.81 -13.68 12.92
C LEU A 237 28.77 -14.14 14.37
N SER A 238 28.55 -15.42 14.65
CA SER A 238 28.64 -15.97 16.02
C SER A 238 30.08 -15.98 16.57
N GLN A 239 31.09 -15.80 15.72
CA GLN A 239 32.51 -15.75 16.06
C GLN A 239 33.04 -14.30 16.13
N VAL A 240 32.37 -13.35 15.50
CA VAL A 240 32.66 -11.90 15.60
C VAL A 240 32.31 -11.42 17.01
N ARG A 241 33.32 -11.37 17.90
CA ARG A 241 33.14 -10.95 19.29
C ARG A 241 32.83 -9.45 19.36
N PRO A 242 31.80 -9.02 20.13
CA PRO A 242 31.66 -7.61 20.50
C PRO A 242 32.82 -7.19 21.43
N PRO A 243 33.16 -5.89 21.48
CA PRO A 243 34.23 -5.41 22.36
C PRO A 243 33.94 -5.68 23.84
N LEU A 244 34.98 -6.10 24.56
CA LEU A 244 34.94 -6.33 26.01
C LEU A 244 34.63 -5.02 26.74
N GLY A 245 33.48 -4.97 27.44
CA GLY A 245 33.04 -3.80 28.21
C GLY A 245 31.81 -3.07 27.66
N ALA A 246 31.25 -3.47 26.51
CA ALA A 246 30.00 -2.89 26.02
C ALA A 246 28.84 -3.08 27.03
N PRO A 247 28.01 -2.05 27.30
CA PRO A 247 26.96 -2.12 28.32
C PRO A 247 25.84 -3.08 27.93
N SER A 248 25.55 -4.03 28.83
CA SER A 248 24.63 -5.18 28.60
C SER A 248 23.16 -4.82 28.38
N SER A 249 22.78 -3.55 28.51
CA SER A 249 21.42 -3.06 28.29
C SER A 249 21.03 -2.96 26.81
N LYS A 250 21.98 -2.91 25.87
CA LYS A 250 21.70 -2.76 24.44
C LYS A 250 21.43 -4.11 23.75
N GLY A 251 20.41 -4.16 22.89
CA GLY A 251 19.92 -5.41 22.28
C GLY A 251 20.91 -6.08 21.31
N ARG A 252 20.72 -7.39 21.04
CA ARG A 252 21.61 -8.22 20.18
C ARG A 252 21.93 -7.61 18.80
N ARG A 253 21.00 -6.87 18.18
CA ARG A 253 21.23 -6.21 16.88
C ARG A 253 22.24 -5.06 16.97
N HIS A 254 22.21 -4.27 18.05
CA HIS A 254 23.16 -3.18 18.29
C HIS A 254 24.59 -3.73 18.43
N HIS A 255 24.74 -4.83 19.16
CA HIS A 255 26.02 -5.55 19.29
C HIS A 255 26.51 -6.15 17.96
N ARG A 256 25.62 -6.64 17.07
CA ARG A 256 25.99 -7.11 15.71
C ARG A 256 26.53 -5.97 14.83
N VAL A 257 25.88 -4.80 14.85
CA VAL A 257 26.35 -3.61 14.13
C VAL A 257 27.73 -3.17 14.64
N LEU A 258 27.86 -2.98 15.97
CA LEU A 258 29.11 -2.56 16.60
C LEU A 258 30.26 -3.56 16.36
N GLY A 259 30.01 -4.86 16.47
CA GLY A 259 31.00 -5.90 16.23
C GLY A 259 31.48 -5.94 14.77
N LEU A 260 30.56 -5.83 13.81
CA LEU A 260 30.91 -5.81 12.38
C LEU A 260 31.69 -4.57 11.97
N LEU A 261 31.33 -3.38 12.47
CA LEU A 261 32.06 -2.13 12.14
C LEU A 261 33.48 -2.14 12.72
N ASN A 262 33.65 -2.57 13.98
CA ASN A 262 34.98 -2.74 14.57
C ASN A 262 35.80 -3.81 13.82
N TRP A 263 35.18 -4.93 13.43
CA TRP A 263 35.87 -5.98 12.67
C TRP A 263 36.31 -5.50 11.28
N LEU A 264 35.45 -4.77 10.55
CA LEU A 264 35.79 -4.22 9.24
C LEU A 264 36.86 -3.12 9.29
N SER A 265 36.91 -2.32 10.37
CA SER A 265 37.93 -1.28 10.55
C SER A 265 39.38 -1.79 10.61
N CYS A 266 39.58 -3.11 10.73
CA CYS A 266 40.89 -3.76 10.69
C CYS A 266 41.44 -4.05 9.27
N PHE A 267 40.64 -3.86 8.21
CA PHE A 267 41.00 -4.22 6.83
C PHE A 267 41.30 -2.98 5.98
N ALA A 268 42.21 -3.11 5.01
CA ALA A 268 42.54 -2.02 4.10
C ALA A 268 41.48 -1.84 3.00
N ASP A 269 40.97 -2.95 2.46
CA ASP A 269 40.09 -2.98 1.31
C ASP A 269 38.99 -4.07 1.41
N PRO A 270 37.91 -3.99 0.60
CA PRO A 270 36.80 -4.93 0.69
C PRO A 270 37.13 -6.34 0.20
N THR A 271 38.16 -6.50 -0.63
CA THR A 271 38.59 -7.80 -1.16
C THR A 271 39.30 -8.59 -0.06
N GLU A 272 40.21 -7.98 0.71
CA GLU A 272 40.84 -8.57 1.89
C GLU A 272 39.79 -9.02 2.94
N ALA A 273 38.80 -8.15 3.21
CA ALA A 273 37.72 -8.43 4.14
C ALA A 273 36.80 -9.57 3.66
N LEU A 274 36.41 -9.56 2.38
CA LEU A 274 35.60 -10.62 1.75
C LEU A 274 36.33 -11.97 1.80
N ASP A 275 37.61 -11.97 1.46
CA ASP A 275 38.48 -13.14 1.48
C ASP A 275 38.62 -13.71 2.91
N ASN A 276 38.56 -12.86 3.95
CA ASN A 276 38.44 -13.29 5.35
C ASN A 276 37.10 -13.98 5.65
N VAL A 277 35.95 -13.41 5.23
CA VAL A 277 34.63 -14.07 5.38
C VAL A 277 34.64 -15.45 4.71
N LEU A 278 35.12 -15.53 3.46
CA LEU A 278 35.13 -16.77 2.67
C LEU A 278 36.00 -17.86 3.29
N LYS A 279 37.08 -17.52 4.03
CA LYS A 279 37.92 -18.49 4.75
C LYS A 279 37.14 -19.29 5.81
N HIS A 280 36.11 -18.71 6.42
CA HIS A 280 35.24 -19.37 7.39
C HIS A 280 34.14 -20.23 6.76
N LEU A 281 33.93 -20.14 5.44
CA LEU A 281 32.84 -20.87 4.76
C LEU A 281 33.29 -22.23 4.19
N PRO A 282 32.38 -23.22 4.07
CA PRO A 282 32.67 -24.50 3.43
C PRO A 282 33.19 -24.31 2.00
N LYS A 283 34.28 -25.01 1.63
CA LYS A 283 34.93 -24.87 0.31
C LYS A 283 33.96 -24.97 -0.88
N LYS A 284 32.94 -25.84 -0.78
CA LYS A 284 31.93 -26.08 -1.83
C LYS A 284 30.98 -24.89 -2.10
N SER A 285 30.88 -23.92 -1.20
CA SER A 285 29.93 -22.79 -1.32
C SER A 285 30.61 -21.42 -1.48
N ARG A 286 31.95 -21.35 -1.53
CA ARG A 286 32.68 -20.07 -1.51
C ARG A 286 32.36 -19.20 -2.71
N ALA A 287 32.63 -19.67 -3.93
CA ALA A 287 32.43 -18.91 -5.17
C ALA A 287 30.98 -18.39 -5.33
N SER A 288 29.96 -19.21 -4.99
CA SER A 288 28.56 -18.79 -5.07
C SER A 288 28.15 -17.76 -4.01
N VAL A 289 28.77 -17.77 -2.82
CA VAL A 289 28.56 -16.73 -1.80
C VAL A 289 29.35 -15.47 -2.15
N GLU A 290 30.56 -15.61 -2.68
CA GLU A 290 31.41 -14.52 -3.19
C GLU A 290 30.71 -13.73 -4.30
N GLU A 291 30.24 -14.42 -5.35
CA GLU A 291 29.42 -13.85 -6.43
C GLU A 291 28.18 -13.13 -5.88
N LEU A 292 27.43 -13.77 -4.97
CA LEU A 292 26.23 -13.18 -4.36
C LEU A 292 26.53 -11.94 -3.51
N LEU A 293 27.64 -11.91 -2.77
CA LEU A 293 28.08 -10.77 -1.97
C LEU A 293 28.50 -9.61 -2.89
N CYS A 294 29.32 -9.86 -3.91
CA CYS A 294 29.72 -8.86 -4.90
C CYS A 294 28.50 -8.26 -5.63
N CYS A 295 27.61 -9.10 -6.17
CA CYS A 295 26.37 -8.70 -6.85
C CYS A 295 25.34 -8.00 -5.92
N SER A 296 25.57 -7.96 -4.61
CA SER A 296 24.78 -7.17 -3.65
C SER A 296 25.53 -5.92 -3.16
N MET A 297 26.86 -5.87 -3.26
CA MET A 297 27.63 -4.64 -3.05
C MET A 297 27.44 -3.64 -4.21
N GLU A 298 27.20 -4.13 -5.43
CA GLU A 298 26.82 -3.31 -6.59
C GLU A 298 25.54 -2.48 -6.37
N GLU A 299 24.67 -2.91 -5.45
CA GLU A 299 23.44 -2.20 -5.08
C GLU A 299 23.75 -0.84 -4.41
N TYR A 300 24.97 -0.61 -3.92
CA TYR A 300 25.43 0.65 -3.33
C TYR A 300 26.24 1.54 -4.29
N LEU A 301 26.48 1.10 -5.54
CA LEU A 301 27.19 1.87 -6.56
C LEU A 301 26.28 2.88 -7.27
N GLN A 302 26.87 3.87 -7.93
CA GLN A 302 26.13 4.87 -8.72
C GLN A 302 25.23 4.19 -9.76
N SER A 303 24.05 4.79 -9.98
CA SER A 303 23.12 4.36 -11.01
C SER A 303 23.59 4.77 -12.40
N GLN A 304 23.20 3.99 -13.41
CA GLN A 304 23.34 4.38 -14.81
C GLN A 304 22.18 5.29 -15.28
N VAL A 305 21.09 5.38 -14.51
CA VAL A 305 19.92 6.23 -14.78
C VAL A 305 20.26 7.69 -14.50
N ARG A 306 19.90 8.58 -15.43
CA ARG A 306 20.14 10.03 -15.33
C ARG A 306 18.85 10.80 -15.02
N LEU A 307 18.39 10.74 -13.76
CA LEU A 307 17.19 11.46 -13.32
C LEU A 307 17.29 12.99 -13.57
N GLN A 308 18.49 13.56 -13.62
CA GLN A 308 18.69 14.96 -13.96
C GLN A 308 18.21 15.31 -15.38
N ASP A 309 18.34 14.40 -16.35
CA ASP A 309 17.85 14.63 -17.72
C ASP A 309 16.31 14.52 -17.78
N PHE A 310 15.69 13.72 -16.90
CA PHE A 310 14.23 13.74 -16.73
C PHE A 310 13.74 15.07 -16.15
N PHE A 311 14.34 15.53 -15.04
CA PHE A 311 13.94 16.78 -14.39
C PHE A 311 14.29 18.05 -15.19
N GLN A 312 15.21 17.99 -16.16
CA GLN A 312 15.60 19.13 -17.00
C GLN A 312 14.97 19.11 -18.41
N ARG A 313 14.74 17.92 -19.00
CA ARG A 313 14.35 17.74 -20.41
C ARG A 313 13.08 16.89 -20.59
N GLY A 314 12.55 16.31 -19.51
CA GLY A 314 11.45 15.34 -19.57
C GLY A 314 11.84 13.95 -20.09
N THR A 315 13.15 13.70 -20.31
CA THR A 315 13.67 12.45 -20.89
C THR A 315 14.04 11.47 -19.79
N TYR A 316 13.26 10.39 -19.63
CA TYR A 316 13.65 9.25 -18.79
C TYR A 316 14.39 8.21 -19.65
N SER A 317 15.47 7.63 -19.14
CA SER A 317 16.24 6.58 -19.84
C SER A 317 16.88 5.65 -18.83
N CYS A 318 16.58 4.36 -18.93
CA CYS A 318 16.99 3.32 -18.01
C CYS A 318 17.46 2.10 -18.83
N PRO A 319 18.71 1.60 -18.66
CA PRO A 319 19.25 0.49 -19.46
C PRO A 319 18.36 -0.76 -19.45
N ASP A 320 17.77 -1.10 -18.31
CA ASP A 320 16.87 -2.26 -18.17
C ASP A 320 15.60 -2.18 -19.01
N THR A 321 15.19 -0.99 -19.44
CA THR A 321 13.96 -0.80 -20.23
C THR A 321 14.20 -0.93 -21.73
N LEU A 322 15.37 -0.51 -22.22
CA LEU A 322 15.76 -0.59 -23.63
C LEU A 322 15.80 -2.05 -24.13
N ASN A 323 16.36 -2.95 -23.32
CA ASN A 323 16.52 -4.37 -23.66
C ASN A 323 15.23 -5.20 -23.57
N ARG A 324 14.08 -4.60 -23.19
CA ARG A 324 12.85 -5.33 -22.85
C ARG A 324 11.62 -4.99 -23.70
N GLY A 325 11.76 -4.12 -24.70
CA GLY A 325 10.71 -3.90 -25.71
C GLY A 325 9.46 -3.17 -25.21
N PHE A 326 9.54 -2.39 -24.12
CA PHE A 326 8.40 -1.57 -23.68
C PHE A 326 8.04 -0.51 -24.72
N PRO A 327 6.75 -0.27 -24.99
CA PRO A 327 6.33 0.91 -25.75
C PRO A 327 6.84 2.19 -25.08
N PRO A 328 7.47 3.13 -25.82
CA PRO A 328 8.03 4.35 -25.22
C PRO A 328 7.03 5.17 -24.40
N TRP A 329 5.75 5.15 -24.79
CA TRP A 329 4.68 5.83 -24.05
C TRP A 329 4.47 5.27 -22.65
N VAL A 330 4.59 3.94 -22.47
CA VAL A 330 4.44 3.26 -21.16
C VAL A 330 5.56 3.69 -20.22
N LEU A 331 6.81 3.79 -20.71
CA LEU A 331 7.95 4.23 -19.92
C LEU A 331 7.81 5.69 -19.46
N VAL A 332 7.37 6.57 -20.36
CA VAL A 332 7.14 7.99 -20.04
C VAL A 332 5.96 8.16 -19.07
N ALA A 333 4.87 7.40 -19.26
CA ALA A 333 3.70 7.46 -18.39
C ALA A 333 3.96 6.84 -17.00
N LEU A 334 4.74 5.76 -16.91
CA LEU A 334 5.27 5.25 -15.64
C LEU A 334 6.12 6.32 -14.95
N ALA A 335 7.15 6.87 -15.61
CA ALA A 335 8.07 7.84 -15.01
C ALA A 335 7.38 9.12 -14.49
N ARG A 336 6.27 9.53 -15.12
CA ARG A 336 5.42 10.66 -14.71
C ARG A 336 4.36 10.29 -13.66
N GLY A 337 4.34 9.06 -13.16
CA GLY A 337 3.35 8.53 -12.21
C GLY A 337 1.93 8.37 -12.76
N GLN A 338 1.75 8.52 -14.07
CA GLN A 338 0.46 8.41 -14.78
C GLN A 338 0.02 6.94 -14.94
N LEU A 339 0.96 6.00 -14.84
CA LEU A 339 0.70 4.57 -14.64
C LEU A 339 1.18 4.15 -13.25
N SER A 340 0.46 3.22 -12.62
CA SER A 340 0.87 2.61 -11.36
C SER A 340 1.94 1.53 -11.57
N PRO A 341 2.89 1.33 -10.63
CA PRO A 341 3.82 0.19 -10.62
C PRO A 341 3.16 -1.19 -10.74
N PHE A 342 1.87 -1.31 -10.43
CA PHE A 342 1.06 -2.51 -10.74
C PHE A 342 1.16 -2.91 -12.23
N VAL A 343 1.23 -1.93 -13.14
CA VAL A 343 1.37 -2.15 -14.58
C VAL A 343 2.75 -2.70 -14.93
N SER A 344 3.83 -2.15 -14.37
CA SER A 344 5.18 -2.69 -14.56
C SER A 344 5.32 -4.09 -13.96
N ASP A 345 4.81 -4.34 -12.75
CA ASP A 345 4.84 -5.66 -12.10
C ASP A 345 4.14 -6.73 -12.96
N ALA A 346 2.92 -6.43 -13.41
CA ALA A 346 2.16 -7.33 -14.27
C ALA A 346 2.85 -7.57 -15.64
N LEU A 347 3.45 -6.53 -16.22
CA LEU A 347 4.06 -6.60 -17.55
C LEU A 347 5.44 -7.27 -17.55
N VAL A 348 6.25 -7.01 -16.52
CA VAL A 348 7.63 -7.50 -16.36
C VAL A 348 7.67 -8.90 -15.75
N LEU A 349 6.94 -9.10 -14.64
CA LEU A 349 7.09 -10.27 -13.75
C LEU A 349 5.98 -11.31 -13.98
N ARG A 350 4.96 -10.98 -14.80
CA ARG A 350 3.68 -11.69 -14.89
C ARG A 350 3.05 -11.95 -13.52
N ARG A 351 3.31 -11.07 -12.55
CA ARG A 351 3.01 -11.31 -11.13
C ARG A 351 2.77 -10.01 -10.37
N THR A 352 1.75 -9.98 -9.54
CA THR A 352 1.38 -8.81 -8.73
C THR A 352 1.14 -9.20 -7.27
N ILE A 353 1.30 -8.26 -6.34
CA ILE A 353 0.96 -8.44 -4.92
C ILE A 353 -0.23 -7.54 -4.59
N LEU A 354 -1.38 -8.15 -4.24
CA LEU A 354 -2.59 -7.40 -3.96
C LEU A 354 -2.48 -6.70 -2.59
N HIS A 355 -2.87 -5.43 -2.56
CA HIS A 355 -2.70 -4.59 -1.38
C HIS A 355 -3.68 -4.96 -0.25
N THR A 356 -3.17 -5.20 0.95
CA THR A 356 -3.97 -5.54 2.12
C THR A 356 -4.83 -4.37 2.59
N GLN A 357 -6.13 -4.60 2.81
CA GLN A 357 -7.06 -3.65 3.40
C GLN A 357 -7.52 -4.11 4.80
N VAL A 358 -8.04 -3.17 5.62
CA VAL A 358 -8.66 -3.48 6.92
C VAL A 358 -10.10 -3.98 6.68
N GLU A 359 -10.24 -5.25 6.37
CA GLU A 359 -11.51 -5.90 6.00
C GLU A 359 -11.89 -7.10 6.89
N ASN A 360 -13.11 -7.61 6.74
CA ASN A 360 -13.56 -8.84 7.39
C ASN A 360 -12.79 -10.06 6.83
N MET A 361 -11.74 -10.48 7.53
CA MET A 361 -10.89 -11.58 7.08
C MET A 361 -11.54 -12.97 7.11
N GLN A 362 -12.74 -13.12 7.68
CA GLN A 362 -13.55 -14.34 7.58
C GLN A 362 -14.27 -14.47 6.23
N ARG A 363 -14.36 -13.37 5.47
CA ARG A 363 -14.92 -13.36 4.11
C ARG A 363 -13.81 -13.55 3.06
N ILE A 364 -14.23 -13.98 1.87
CA ILE A 364 -13.39 -14.01 0.65
C ILE A 364 -12.72 -12.64 0.48
N ASN A 365 -11.48 -12.62 -0.03
CA ASN A 365 -10.70 -11.41 -0.33
C ASN A 365 -11.53 -10.33 -1.06
N ALA A 366 -11.54 -9.09 -0.54
CA ALA A 366 -12.24 -7.96 -1.17
C ALA A 366 -11.85 -7.73 -2.64
N HIS A 367 -10.61 -8.05 -3.03
CA HIS A 367 -10.12 -7.97 -4.41
C HIS A 367 -10.71 -9.02 -5.36
N ARG A 368 -11.59 -9.91 -4.90
CA ARG A 368 -12.27 -10.88 -5.79
C ARG A 368 -13.22 -10.18 -6.76
N VAL A 369 -13.93 -9.13 -6.33
CA VAL A 369 -14.94 -8.41 -7.14
C VAL A 369 -14.32 -7.67 -8.32
N SER A 370 -13.09 -7.17 -8.16
CA SER A 370 -12.33 -6.45 -9.19
C SER A 370 -11.48 -7.37 -10.09
N LEU A 371 -11.57 -8.70 -9.92
CA LEU A 371 -10.82 -9.67 -10.71
C LEU A 371 -11.10 -9.57 -12.23
N PRO A 372 -12.35 -9.47 -12.73
CA PRO A 372 -12.60 -9.30 -14.17
C PRO A 372 -11.93 -8.06 -14.76
N ILE A 373 -11.82 -6.96 -14.00
CA ILE A 373 -11.10 -5.75 -14.42
C ILE A 373 -9.60 -6.05 -14.56
N ARG A 374 -9.01 -6.78 -13.60
CA ARG A 374 -7.61 -7.24 -13.68
C ARG A 374 -7.38 -8.17 -14.86
N GLN A 375 -8.32 -9.08 -15.17
CA GLN A 375 -8.20 -9.95 -16.34
C GLN A 375 -8.14 -9.15 -17.65
N VAL A 376 -8.89 -8.04 -17.79
CA VAL A 376 -8.77 -7.14 -18.95
C VAL A 376 -7.44 -6.39 -18.96
N ILE A 377 -6.97 -5.88 -17.81
CA ILE A 377 -5.63 -5.27 -17.72
C ILE A 377 -4.55 -6.28 -18.15
N TYR A 378 -4.61 -7.51 -17.65
CA TYR A 378 -3.71 -8.59 -18.05
C TYR A 378 -3.85 -8.96 -19.53
N GLY A 379 -5.04 -8.83 -20.13
CA GLY A 379 -5.26 -8.99 -21.59
C GLY A 379 -4.54 -7.93 -22.43
N LEU A 380 -4.59 -6.66 -22.00
CA LEU A 380 -3.86 -5.54 -22.62
C LEU A 380 -2.34 -5.71 -22.46
N LEU A 381 -1.90 -6.27 -21.34
CA LEU A 381 -0.49 -6.49 -21.02
C LEU A 381 0.07 -7.83 -21.57
N ALA A 382 -0.76 -8.76 -22.01
CA ALA A 382 -0.32 -10.09 -22.45
C ALA A 382 0.51 -10.02 -23.75
N ASN A 383 0.04 -9.26 -24.74
CA ASN A 383 0.47 -9.37 -26.14
C ASN A 383 1.44 -8.24 -26.57
N VAL A 384 2.48 -7.96 -25.78
CA VAL A 384 3.57 -7.07 -26.23
C VAL A 384 4.30 -7.72 -27.41
N SER A 385 4.31 -7.06 -28.56
CA SER A 385 5.11 -7.50 -29.71
C SER A 385 6.59 -7.27 -29.40
N PRO A 386 7.50 -8.21 -29.74
CA PRO A 386 8.93 -7.98 -29.59
C PRO A 386 9.36 -6.79 -30.47
N PRO A 387 10.36 -5.99 -30.04
CA PRO A 387 10.78 -4.80 -30.77
C PRO A 387 11.30 -5.18 -32.16
N SER A 388 10.85 -4.44 -33.17
CA SER A 388 11.18 -4.68 -34.58
C SER A 388 12.63 -4.31 -34.89
N GLY A 389 13.51 -5.31 -34.92
CA GLY A 389 14.88 -5.21 -35.43
C GLY A 389 15.39 -6.60 -35.85
N ASP A 390 16.25 -6.66 -36.87
CA ASP A 390 16.59 -7.89 -37.61
C ASP A 390 17.47 -8.93 -36.87
N MET A 391 17.45 -8.92 -35.54
CA MET A 391 18.06 -9.98 -34.71
C MET A 391 17.16 -11.22 -34.68
N ALA A 392 17.12 -11.94 -35.80
CA ALA A 392 16.30 -13.14 -36.02
C ALA A 392 16.82 -14.40 -35.27
N TRP A 393 17.04 -14.29 -33.96
CA TRP A 393 17.49 -15.39 -33.09
C TRP A 393 16.49 -15.65 -31.96
N ASN A 394 16.04 -16.90 -31.87
CA ASN A 394 15.09 -17.42 -30.87
C ASN A 394 13.72 -16.71 -30.85
N ARG A 395 12.73 -17.32 -31.54
CA ARG A 395 11.32 -17.12 -31.17
C ARG A 395 11.16 -17.57 -29.72
N GLN A 396 10.97 -16.63 -28.78
CA GLN A 396 10.52 -16.99 -27.44
C GLN A 396 9.19 -17.77 -27.55
N PRO A 397 8.92 -18.74 -26.66
CA PRO A 397 7.60 -19.35 -26.57
C PRO A 397 6.52 -18.28 -26.44
N LEU A 398 5.33 -18.54 -27.01
CA LEU A 398 4.14 -17.74 -26.75
C LEU A 398 3.98 -17.60 -25.23
N GLN A 399 4.17 -16.38 -24.72
CA GLN A 399 4.21 -16.19 -23.27
C GLN A 399 2.86 -16.62 -22.66
N PRO A 400 2.85 -17.30 -21.50
CA PRO A 400 1.63 -17.69 -20.84
C PRO A 400 0.71 -16.48 -20.64
N ARG A 401 -0.55 -16.60 -21.06
CA ARG A 401 -1.61 -15.62 -20.73
C ARG A 401 -2.01 -15.66 -19.24
N ALA A 402 -1.29 -16.40 -18.41
CA ALA A 402 -1.55 -16.64 -17.02
C ALA A 402 -0.61 -15.78 -16.14
N PHE A 403 -1.20 -15.06 -15.20
CA PHE A 403 -0.52 -14.14 -14.28
C PHE A 403 -0.63 -14.68 -12.84
N SER A 404 0.36 -14.41 -11.99
CA SER A 404 0.39 -14.86 -10.59
C SER A 404 0.01 -13.75 -9.62
N GLU A 405 -1.11 -13.89 -8.92
CA GLU A 405 -1.52 -12.94 -7.87
C GLU A 405 -1.11 -13.47 -6.49
N VAL A 406 -0.34 -12.68 -5.74
CA VAL A 406 -0.15 -12.91 -4.30
C VAL A 406 -1.29 -12.21 -3.57
N GLU A 407 -2.18 -13.00 -2.97
CA GLU A 407 -3.44 -12.52 -2.40
C GLU A 407 -3.66 -12.97 -0.95
N ARG A 408 -4.65 -12.40 -0.26
CA ARG A 408 -5.03 -12.81 1.10
C ARG A 408 -5.89 -14.08 1.09
N ILE A 409 -5.47 -15.10 1.85
CA ILE A 409 -6.35 -16.19 2.30
C ILE A 409 -6.44 -16.17 3.82
N ASN A 410 -7.65 -15.91 4.35
CA ASN A 410 -7.89 -15.72 5.79
C ASN A 410 -6.89 -14.71 6.41
N LYS A 411 -5.92 -15.18 7.20
CA LYS A 411 -4.88 -14.37 7.87
C LYS A 411 -3.45 -14.63 7.33
N ASN A 412 -3.32 -15.20 6.13
CA ASN A 412 -2.04 -15.53 5.48
C ASN A 412 -2.12 -15.19 3.98
N ILE A 413 -1.01 -15.37 3.25
CA ILE A 413 -0.96 -15.22 1.80
C ILE A 413 -1.25 -16.54 1.07
N LYS A 414 -1.82 -16.43 -0.13
CA LYS A 414 -1.86 -17.47 -1.18
C LYS A 414 -1.20 -16.89 -2.43
N THR A 415 -0.67 -17.74 -3.31
CA THR A 415 -0.47 -17.37 -4.72
C THR A 415 -1.51 -18.11 -5.56
N SER A 416 -2.27 -17.35 -6.35
CA SER A 416 -3.27 -17.87 -7.30
C SER A 416 -2.85 -17.51 -8.72
N VAL A 417 -3.32 -18.31 -9.67
CA VAL A 417 -3.12 -18.06 -11.11
C VAL A 417 -4.39 -17.43 -11.67
N VAL A 418 -4.23 -16.42 -12.51
CA VAL A 418 -5.31 -15.66 -13.15
C VAL A 418 -5.04 -15.58 -14.64
N ASP A 419 -5.97 -16.10 -15.43
CA ASP A 419 -5.91 -16.02 -16.89
C ASP A 419 -6.34 -14.63 -17.39
N ALA A 420 -5.56 -14.06 -18.29
CA ALA A 420 -5.86 -12.82 -18.98
C ALA A 420 -7.10 -12.98 -19.89
N ALA A 421 -7.91 -11.93 -19.98
CA ALA A 421 -9.07 -11.90 -20.87
C ALA A 421 -8.63 -11.91 -22.34
N GLU A 422 -9.38 -12.62 -23.18
CA GLU A 422 -9.23 -12.49 -24.63
C GLU A 422 -9.84 -11.15 -25.09
N LEU A 423 -9.02 -10.30 -25.70
CA LEU A 423 -9.44 -8.98 -26.19
C LEU A 423 -9.52 -8.98 -27.72
N PRO A 424 -10.39 -8.13 -28.32
CA PRO A 424 -10.38 -7.89 -29.76
C PRO A 424 -9.01 -7.44 -30.26
N LYS A 425 -8.64 -7.83 -31.49
CA LYS A 425 -7.32 -7.56 -32.10
C LYS A 425 -6.93 -6.08 -32.08
N ASP A 426 -7.91 -5.19 -32.24
CA ASP A 426 -7.74 -3.73 -32.18
C ASP A 426 -7.15 -3.23 -30.85
N TYR A 427 -7.24 -4.01 -29.77
CA TYR A 427 -6.70 -3.71 -28.45
C TYR A 427 -5.51 -4.59 -28.04
N SER A 428 -5.07 -5.55 -28.87
CA SER A 428 -4.01 -6.48 -28.46
C SER A 428 -2.61 -5.87 -28.49
N ASP A 429 -2.36 -4.83 -29.30
CA ASP A 429 -1.04 -4.18 -29.34
C ASP A 429 -0.96 -3.00 -28.36
N LEU A 430 -0.31 -3.24 -27.22
CA LEU A 430 -0.04 -2.22 -26.19
C LEU A 430 0.70 -0.99 -26.74
N SER A 431 1.50 -1.16 -27.79
CA SER A 431 2.25 -0.06 -28.43
C SER A 431 1.32 0.96 -29.08
N ARG A 432 0.25 0.46 -29.70
CA ARG A 432 -0.72 1.21 -30.50
C ARG A 432 -2.00 1.56 -29.75
N LEU A 433 -2.11 1.14 -28.49
CA LEU A 433 -3.25 1.42 -27.61
C LEU A 433 -3.56 2.92 -27.50
N THR A 434 -2.55 3.79 -27.60
CA THR A 434 -2.67 5.25 -27.60
C THR A 434 -3.14 5.86 -28.93
N GLU A 435 -2.93 5.18 -30.06
CA GLU A 435 -3.40 5.59 -31.39
C GLU A 435 -4.91 5.46 -31.53
N LEU A 436 -5.55 4.62 -30.70
CA LEU A 436 -6.98 4.40 -30.75
C LEU A 436 -7.75 5.67 -30.39
N SER A 437 -8.81 5.95 -31.15
CA SER A 437 -9.73 7.06 -30.88
C SER A 437 -10.28 7.00 -29.45
N LEU A 438 -10.51 8.18 -28.84
CA LEU A 438 -11.07 8.31 -27.49
C LEU A 438 -12.31 7.44 -27.27
N ALA A 439 -13.23 7.42 -28.24
CA ALA A 439 -14.46 6.63 -28.19
C ALA A 439 -14.22 5.11 -28.09
N ARG A 440 -13.20 4.56 -28.77
CA ARG A 440 -12.82 3.13 -28.65
C ARG A 440 -12.21 2.82 -27.29
N ARG A 441 -11.34 3.69 -26.77
CA ARG A 441 -10.72 3.53 -25.45
C ARG A 441 -11.78 3.63 -24.33
N GLN A 442 -12.75 4.53 -24.49
CA GLN A 442 -13.92 4.66 -23.61
C GLN A 442 -14.86 3.45 -23.71
N MET A 443 -15.10 2.91 -24.91
CA MET A 443 -15.91 1.71 -25.15
C MET A 443 -15.37 0.51 -24.38
N LEU A 444 -14.08 0.17 -24.53
CA LEU A 444 -13.48 -0.97 -23.80
C LEU A 444 -13.54 -0.80 -22.27
N LEU A 445 -13.32 0.42 -21.76
CA LEU A 445 -13.46 0.72 -20.32
C LEU A 445 -14.90 0.44 -19.83
N LEU A 446 -15.90 0.91 -20.58
CA LEU A 446 -17.30 0.80 -20.20
C LEU A 446 -17.87 -0.61 -20.41
N GLU A 447 -17.42 -1.34 -21.43
CA GLU A 447 -17.70 -2.77 -21.61
C GLU A 447 -17.13 -3.60 -20.45
N THR A 448 -15.89 -3.32 -20.03
CA THR A 448 -15.26 -3.97 -18.86
C THR A 448 -16.04 -3.70 -17.57
N LEU A 449 -16.50 -2.46 -17.38
CA LEU A 449 -17.35 -2.07 -16.25
C LEU A 449 -18.82 -2.48 -16.43
N LYS A 450 -19.22 -3.01 -17.59
CA LYS A 450 -20.60 -3.40 -17.95
C LYS A 450 -21.62 -2.26 -17.82
N VAL A 451 -21.20 -1.03 -18.13
CA VAL A 451 -22.03 0.20 -18.05
C VAL A 451 -22.28 0.78 -19.43
N LYS A 452 -23.49 1.31 -19.67
CA LYS A 452 -23.88 1.97 -20.92
C LYS A 452 -23.58 3.46 -20.82
N GLN A 453 -23.03 4.05 -21.89
CA GLN A 453 -22.70 5.48 -21.96
C GLN A 453 -23.87 6.39 -21.54
N ALA A 454 -25.09 6.09 -22.03
CA ALA A 454 -26.32 6.84 -21.72
C ALA A 454 -26.64 6.97 -20.21
N MET A 455 -26.14 6.06 -19.37
CA MET A 455 -26.32 6.13 -17.90
C MET A 455 -25.31 7.05 -17.22
N LEU A 456 -24.25 7.44 -17.92
CA LEU A 456 -23.19 8.34 -17.46
C LEU A 456 -23.27 9.73 -18.11
N ASP A 457 -24.06 9.90 -19.15
CA ASP A 457 -24.26 11.20 -19.80
C ASP A 457 -24.77 12.33 -18.88
N PRO A 458 -25.76 12.12 -18.00
CA PRO A 458 -26.20 13.16 -17.05
C PRO A 458 -25.26 13.36 -15.84
N ILE A 459 -24.21 12.53 -15.68
CA ILE A 459 -23.34 12.56 -14.50
C ILE A 459 -22.19 13.56 -14.70
N PRO A 460 -21.80 14.37 -13.70
CA PRO A 460 -20.66 15.29 -13.81
C PRO A 460 -19.36 14.58 -14.23
N PRO A 461 -18.50 15.16 -15.09
CA PRO A 461 -17.33 14.47 -15.67
C PRO A 461 -16.40 13.77 -14.66
N ALA A 462 -16.10 14.42 -13.54
CA ALA A 462 -15.26 13.87 -12.46
C ALA A 462 -15.91 12.69 -11.70
N LEU A 463 -17.23 12.51 -11.81
CA LEU A 463 -17.98 11.42 -11.17
C LEU A 463 -18.33 10.28 -12.16
N LYS A 464 -18.11 10.45 -13.48
CA LYS A 464 -18.43 9.40 -14.48
C LYS A 464 -17.70 8.08 -14.20
N LEU A 465 -16.40 8.11 -13.91
CA LEU A 465 -15.63 6.91 -13.57
C LEU A 465 -16.02 6.31 -12.19
N PRO A 466 -16.11 7.08 -11.09
CA PRO A 466 -16.65 6.58 -9.81
C PRO A 466 -18.04 5.93 -9.92
N ILE A 467 -18.95 6.49 -10.71
CA ILE A 467 -20.30 5.92 -10.90
C ILE A 467 -20.26 4.70 -11.80
N ALA A 468 -19.47 4.68 -12.87
CA ALA A 468 -19.28 3.48 -13.68
C ALA A 468 -18.75 2.30 -12.84
N VAL A 469 -17.77 2.57 -11.96
CA VAL A 469 -17.25 1.60 -10.98
C VAL A 469 -18.32 1.16 -9.97
N SER A 470 -19.16 2.08 -9.49
CA SER A 470 -20.19 1.77 -8.50
C SER A 470 -21.34 0.94 -9.12
N CYS A 471 -21.70 1.22 -10.36
CA CYS A 471 -22.61 0.42 -11.18
C CYS A 471 -22.04 -0.98 -11.48
N TYR A 472 -20.74 -1.10 -11.79
CA TYR A 472 -20.06 -2.40 -11.90
C TYR A 472 -20.13 -3.18 -10.58
N TRP A 473 -19.75 -2.54 -9.47
CA TRP A 473 -19.65 -3.16 -8.15
C TRP A 473 -20.99 -3.72 -7.66
N VAL A 474 -22.08 -2.97 -7.82
CA VAL A 474 -23.40 -3.39 -7.32
C VAL A 474 -24.02 -4.58 -8.08
N GLN A 475 -23.56 -4.88 -9.31
CA GLN A 475 -24.00 -6.06 -10.09
C GLN A 475 -23.49 -7.39 -9.54
N HIS A 476 -22.46 -7.40 -8.68
CA HIS A 476 -21.78 -8.63 -8.29
C HIS A 476 -22.41 -9.26 -7.03
N SER A 477 -22.92 -10.48 -7.15
CA SER A 477 -23.61 -11.21 -6.07
C SER A 477 -22.73 -11.54 -4.85
N GLU A 478 -21.40 -11.50 -4.99
CA GLU A 478 -20.45 -11.57 -3.86
C GLU A 478 -20.49 -10.31 -2.97
N VAL A 479 -20.97 -9.18 -3.50
CA VAL A 479 -21.12 -7.90 -2.79
C VAL A 479 -22.43 -7.94 -2.00
N LYS A 480 -22.34 -8.35 -0.73
CA LYS A 480 -23.44 -8.28 0.25
C LYS A 480 -23.71 -6.84 0.72
N ALA A 481 -23.90 -5.93 -0.23
CA ALA A 481 -24.32 -4.57 0.01
C ALA A 481 -25.76 -4.52 0.56
N LYS A 482 -26.12 -3.33 1.06
CA LYS A 482 -27.43 -2.97 1.59
C LYS A 482 -27.68 -1.54 1.12
N LEU A 483 -28.94 -1.13 0.95
CA LEU A 483 -29.30 0.23 0.50
C LEU A 483 -28.51 1.34 1.22
N GLN A 484 -28.43 1.26 2.55
CA GLN A 484 -27.64 2.17 3.39
C GLN A 484 -26.15 2.33 2.98
N HIS A 485 -25.50 1.29 2.43
CA HIS A 485 -24.10 1.34 2.00
C HIS A 485 -23.96 2.11 0.69
N LEU A 486 -24.92 1.92 -0.24
CA LEU A 486 -25.00 2.68 -1.50
C LEU A 486 -25.29 4.15 -1.22
N GLN A 487 -26.27 4.42 -0.34
CA GLN A 487 -26.65 5.77 0.06
C GLN A 487 -25.50 6.53 0.72
N ALA A 488 -24.83 5.91 1.71
CA ALA A 488 -23.67 6.50 2.39
C ALA A 488 -22.47 6.76 1.46
N LEU A 489 -22.21 5.84 0.51
CA LEU A 489 -21.17 6.02 -0.50
C LEU A 489 -21.46 7.23 -1.40
N LEU A 490 -22.67 7.31 -1.95
CA LEU A 490 -23.07 8.43 -2.82
C LEU A 490 -23.09 9.77 -2.10
N LEU A 491 -23.56 9.81 -0.85
CA LEU A 491 -23.49 11.01 0.00
C LEU A 491 -22.04 11.45 0.25
N GLY A 492 -21.10 10.50 0.40
CA GLY A 492 -19.66 10.79 0.47
C GLY A 492 -19.12 11.46 -0.81
N MET A 493 -19.57 11.02 -1.98
CA MET A 493 -19.17 11.59 -3.28
C MET A 493 -19.63 13.04 -3.49
N LEU A 494 -20.60 13.55 -2.71
CA LEU A 494 -21.07 14.93 -2.79
C LEU A 494 -20.06 15.94 -2.20
N LEU A 495 -19.08 15.51 -1.39
CA LEU A 495 -18.09 16.41 -0.78
C LEU A 495 -17.31 17.23 -1.83
N GLY A 496 -16.94 16.62 -2.97
CA GLY A 496 -16.29 17.32 -4.09
C GLY A 496 -17.15 18.44 -4.67
N PRO A 497 -18.34 18.11 -5.24
CA PRO A 497 -19.31 19.09 -5.72
C PRO A 497 -19.64 20.20 -4.71
N LEU A 498 -19.92 19.86 -3.46
CA LEU A 498 -20.22 20.83 -2.39
C LEU A 498 -19.03 21.77 -2.14
N HIS A 499 -17.81 21.24 -2.04
CA HIS A 499 -16.61 22.08 -1.90
C HIS A 499 -16.44 23.01 -3.11
N THR A 500 -16.72 22.56 -4.34
CA THR A 500 -16.64 23.45 -5.52
C THR A 500 -17.68 24.56 -5.49
N THR A 501 -18.94 24.28 -5.12
CA THR A 501 -19.99 25.30 -4.96
C THR A 501 -19.66 26.31 -3.85
N ILE A 502 -19.15 25.85 -2.70
CA ILE A 502 -18.82 26.73 -1.56
C ILE A 502 -17.66 27.70 -1.89
N ASN A 503 -16.77 27.32 -2.82
CA ASN A 503 -15.59 28.12 -3.17
C ASN A 503 -15.74 28.83 -4.53
N SER A 504 -16.95 28.88 -5.11
CA SER A 504 -17.23 29.63 -6.35
C SER A 504 -17.80 31.03 -6.02
N PRO A 505 -17.07 32.11 -6.35
CA PRO A 505 -17.44 33.47 -5.91
C PRO A 505 -18.71 34.02 -6.57
N GLU A 506 -19.21 33.37 -7.62
CA GLU A 506 -20.42 33.76 -8.35
C GLU A 506 -21.70 33.08 -7.80
N GLU A 507 -21.60 31.96 -7.08
CA GLU A 507 -22.77 31.19 -6.64
C GLU A 507 -23.17 31.42 -5.17
N GLU A 508 -22.23 31.81 -4.28
CA GLU A 508 -22.53 32.04 -2.85
C GLU A 508 -23.63 33.10 -2.63
N ALA A 509 -23.68 34.15 -3.45
CA ALA A 509 -24.67 35.22 -3.35
C ALA A 509 -26.09 34.81 -3.77
N LEU A 510 -26.26 33.68 -4.45
CA LEU A 510 -27.53 33.24 -5.07
C LEU A 510 -28.15 32.00 -4.41
N ARG A 511 -27.35 31.12 -3.78
CA ARG A 511 -27.80 29.77 -3.34
C ARG A 511 -27.96 29.57 -1.83
N GLY A 512 -28.20 30.65 -1.08
CA GLY A 512 -28.83 30.57 0.25
C GLY A 512 -28.12 29.70 1.32
N GLY A 513 -26.80 29.52 1.24
CA GLY A 513 -26.01 28.82 2.26
C GLY A 513 -26.21 27.29 2.36
N GLY A 514 -27.12 26.71 1.58
CA GLY A 514 -27.53 25.30 1.69
C GLY A 514 -26.37 24.30 1.56
N ALA A 515 -25.52 24.49 0.54
CA ALA A 515 -24.35 23.66 0.30
C ALA A 515 -23.37 23.68 1.49
N LYS A 516 -23.21 24.83 2.16
CA LYS A 516 -22.34 24.99 3.33
C LYS A 516 -22.91 24.26 4.55
N MET A 517 -24.21 24.40 4.82
CA MET A 517 -24.88 23.67 5.92
C MET A 517 -24.76 22.15 5.73
N LEU A 518 -24.97 21.65 4.52
CA LEU A 518 -24.81 20.22 4.21
C LEU A 518 -23.34 19.77 4.33
N TYR A 519 -22.37 20.58 3.89
CA TYR A 519 -20.95 20.28 4.05
C TYR A 519 -20.53 20.24 5.53
N GLU A 520 -20.98 21.19 6.34
CA GLU A 520 -20.77 21.23 7.79
C GLU A 520 -21.43 20.03 8.48
N GLU A 521 -22.63 19.62 8.05
CA GLU A 521 -23.28 18.38 8.53
C GLU A 521 -22.44 17.14 8.19
N LEU A 522 -22.01 16.95 6.94
CA LEU A 522 -21.17 15.81 6.56
C LEU A 522 -19.84 15.80 7.35
N GLN A 523 -19.20 16.95 7.55
CA GLN A 523 -18.02 17.04 8.41
C GLN A 523 -18.34 16.72 9.87
N ARG A 524 -19.52 17.11 10.39
CA ARG A 524 -20.01 16.70 11.73
C ARG A 524 -20.19 15.18 11.82
N VAL A 525 -20.69 14.51 10.78
CA VAL A 525 -20.78 13.03 10.72
C VAL A 525 -19.39 12.40 10.74
N LYS A 526 -18.44 12.91 9.94
CA LYS A 526 -17.05 12.43 9.89
C LYS A 526 -16.31 12.64 11.22
N ALA A 527 -16.59 13.74 11.92
CA ALA A 527 -15.98 14.10 13.20
C ALA A 527 -16.52 13.31 14.40
N GLN A 528 -17.63 12.56 14.25
CA GLN A 528 -18.13 11.70 15.32
C GLN A 528 -17.05 10.70 15.78
N PRO A 529 -16.93 10.42 17.08
CA PRO A 529 -15.94 9.48 17.58
C PRO A 529 -16.17 8.09 16.97
N PRO A 530 -15.08 7.34 16.68
CA PRO A 530 -15.20 5.96 16.23
C PRO A 530 -15.97 5.14 17.27
N GLY A 531 -16.96 4.38 16.82
CA GLY A 531 -17.75 3.50 17.69
C GLY A 531 -16.89 2.42 18.34
N GLN A 532 -17.46 1.71 19.32
CA GLN A 532 -16.76 0.73 20.16
C GLN A 532 -16.15 -0.46 19.39
N GLY A 533 -16.46 -0.60 18.10
CA GLY A 533 -15.78 -1.49 17.15
C GLY A 533 -15.95 -1.03 15.70
N LEU A 534 -15.21 -1.68 14.78
CA LEU A 534 -15.39 -1.54 13.35
C LEU A 534 -16.60 -2.40 12.89
N ASP A 535 -17.54 -1.83 12.14
CA ASP A 535 -18.51 -2.63 11.39
C ASP A 535 -17.77 -3.36 10.26
N LEU A 536 -17.44 -4.63 10.51
CA LEU A 536 -16.68 -5.48 9.59
C LEU A 536 -17.42 -5.76 8.29
N ASP A 537 -18.76 -5.77 8.30
CA ASP A 537 -19.56 -6.01 7.09
C ASP A 537 -19.56 -4.75 6.21
N ALA A 538 -19.77 -3.56 6.79
CA ALA A 538 -19.62 -2.30 6.08
C ALA A 538 -18.19 -2.09 5.58
N ALA A 539 -17.18 -2.36 6.42
CA ALA A 539 -15.76 -2.19 6.08
C ALA A 539 -15.36 -3.05 4.89
N HIS A 540 -15.72 -4.35 4.91
CA HIS A 540 -15.45 -5.24 3.79
C HIS A 540 -16.21 -4.83 2.52
N VAL A 541 -17.48 -4.41 2.63
CA VAL A 541 -18.27 -3.94 1.48
C VAL A 541 -17.66 -2.69 0.85
N PHE A 542 -17.16 -1.74 1.64
CA PHE A 542 -16.42 -0.59 1.11
C PHE A 542 -15.01 -0.96 0.60
N CYS A 543 -14.35 -1.96 1.17
CA CYS A 543 -13.08 -2.48 0.63
C CYS A 543 -13.29 -3.09 -0.77
N GLN A 544 -14.37 -3.87 -0.97
CA GLN A 544 -14.78 -4.38 -2.29
C GLN A 544 -14.96 -3.23 -3.29
N TRP A 545 -15.61 -2.14 -2.90
CA TRP A 545 -15.79 -0.96 -3.76
C TRP A 545 -14.45 -0.25 -4.08
N GLN A 546 -13.62 0.03 -3.07
CA GLN A 546 -12.32 0.67 -3.28
C GLN A 546 -11.42 -0.16 -4.19
N SER A 547 -11.46 -1.50 -4.10
CA SER A 547 -10.72 -2.39 -4.99
C SER A 547 -11.22 -2.31 -6.44
N CYS A 548 -12.53 -2.20 -6.65
CA CYS A 548 -13.09 -1.94 -7.98
C CYS A 548 -12.66 -0.55 -8.51
N LEU A 549 -12.60 0.48 -7.64
CA LEU A 549 -12.12 1.80 -8.01
C LEU A 549 -10.63 1.80 -8.36
N GLN A 550 -9.76 1.14 -7.58
CA GLN A 550 -8.33 1.07 -7.88
C GLN A 550 -8.08 0.42 -9.26
N MET A 551 -8.73 -0.70 -9.54
CA MET A 551 -8.55 -1.38 -10.83
C MET A 551 -9.22 -0.62 -11.98
N GLY A 552 -10.34 0.06 -11.74
CA GLY A 552 -10.99 0.95 -12.71
C GLY A 552 -10.13 2.18 -13.05
N LEU A 553 -9.43 2.76 -12.07
CA LEU A 553 -8.44 3.83 -12.27
C LEU A 553 -7.25 3.32 -13.10
N TYR A 554 -6.66 2.18 -12.73
CA TYR A 554 -5.51 1.62 -13.46
C TYR A 554 -5.87 1.24 -14.91
N LEU A 555 -7.09 0.72 -15.15
CA LEU A 555 -7.58 0.45 -16.50
C LEU A 555 -7.82 1.75 -17.29
N ASN A 556 -8.43 2.77 -16.67
CA ASN A 556 -8.61 4.09 -17.28
C ASN A 556 -7.26 4.71 -17.67
N GLN A 557 -6.28 4.69 -16.76
CA GLN A 557 -4.91 5.17 -16.98
C GLN A 557 -4.19 4.40 -18.11
N LEU A 558 -4.27 3.07 -18.11
CA LEU A 558 -3.69 2.22 -19.16
C LEU A 558 -4.33 2.50 -20.54
N LEU A 559 -5.62 2.82 -20.56
CA LEU A 559 -6.34 3.27 -21.75
C LEU A 559 -6.12 4.77 -22.07
N SER A 560 -5.10 5.41 -21.48
CA SER A 560 -4.80 6.85 -21.63
C SER A 560 -5.97 7.77 -21.28
N SER A 561 -6.54 7.52 -20.09
CA SER A 561 -7.59 8.25 -19.38
C SER A 561 -8.76 8.73 -20.24
N PRO A 562 -9.56 7.81 -20.83
CA PRO A 562 -10.73 8.16 -21.63
C PRO A 562 -11.87 8.78 -20.81
N LEU A 563 -11.91 8.53 -19.49
CA LEU A 563 -12.70 9.33 -18.54
C LEU A 563 -11.76 10.15 -17.64
N PRO A 564 -12.18 11.34 -17.15
CA PRO A 564 -11.42 12.10 -16.17
C PRO A 564 -11.16 11.28 -14.90
N GLU A 565 -9.98 11.46 -14.30
CA GLU A 565 -9.73 10.93 -12.97
C GLU A 565 -10.49 11.74 -11.91
N PRO A 566 -11.06 11.07 -10.89
CA PRO A 566 -11.70 11.75 -9.77
C PRO A 566 -10.68 12.36 -8.81
N ASP A 567 -11.07 13.45 -8.15
CA ASP A 567 -10.40 14.00 -6.96
C ASP A 567 -10.58 13.01 -5.80
N LEU A 568 -9.61 12.12 -5.61
CA LEU A 568 -9.68 11.06 -4.59
C LEU A 568 -9.77 11.60 -3.15
N PRO A 569 -9.06 12.68 -2.75
CA PRO A 569 -9.30 13.37 -1.49
C PRO A 569 -10.79 13.69 -1.25
N ARG A 570 -11.47 14.27 -2.25
CA ARG A 570 -12.87 14.72 -2.12
C ARG A 570 -13.92 13.67 -2.50
N LEU A 571 -13.52 12.52 -3.04
CA LEU A 571 -14.43 11.44 -3.42
C LEU A 571 -14.83 10.54 -2.24
N TYR A 572 -13.91 10.29 -1.30
CA TYR A 572 -14.12 9.29 -0.24
C TYR A 572 -13.41 9.63 1.08
N SER A 573 -14.18 9.63 2.16
CA SER A 573 -13.67 9.54 3.54
C SER A 573 -14.29 8.32 4.23
N GLY A 574 -13.42 7.46 4.75
CA GLY A 574 -13.80 6.26 5.48
C GLY A 574 -14.64 6.57 6.71
N ARG A 575 -14.24 7.54 7.54
CA ARG A 575 -15.04 7.93 8.72
C ARG A 575 -16.41 8.47 8.31
N LEU A 576 -16.51 9.24 7.23
CA LEU A 576 -17.77 9.76 6.73
C LEU A 576 -18.72 8.64 6.30
N VAL A 577 -18.33 7.77 5.36
CA VAL A 577 -19.24 6.72 4.84
C VAL A 577 -19.64 5.71 5.92
N HIS A 578 -18.75 5.40 6.87
CA HIS A 578 -19.09 4.57 8.02
C HIS A 578 -19.98 5.28 9.04
N GLY A 579 -19.88 6.61 9.19
CA GLY A 579 -20.78 7.40 10.02
C GLY A 579 -22.20 7.48 9.44
N LEU A 580 -22.30 7.80 8.15
CA LEU A 580 -23.56 7.84 7.40
C LEU A 580 -24.28 6.49 7.42
N CYS A 581 -23.56 5.37 7.25
CA CYS A 581 -24.14 4.03 7.40
C CYS A 581 -24.81 3.79 8.76
N ARG A 582 -24.29 4.38 9.86
CA ARG A 582 -24.88 4.27 11.20
C ARG A 582 -26.11 5.18 11.36
N GLN A 583 -26.08 6.39 10.81
CA GLN A 583 -27.22 7.32 10.83
C GLN A 583 -28.40 6.79 10.02
N LEU A 584 -28.16 6.31 8.79
CA LEU A 584 -29.20 5.74 7.91
C LEU A 584 -29.80 4.43 8.49
N LEU A 585 -29.03 3.71 9.32
CA LEU A 585 -29.56 2.57 10.11
C LEU A 585 -30.47 2.98 11.28
N THR A 586 -30.33 4.21 11.79
CA THR A 586 -31.05 4.72 12.97
C THR A 586 -32.20 5.67 12.61
N ALA A 587 -32.79 5.45 11.43
CA ALA A 587 -33.95 6.14 10.87
C ALA A 587 -33.74 7.61 10.42
N ALA A 588 -32.49 8.06 10.21
CA ALA A 588 -32.24 9.21 9.35
C ALA A 588 -32.57 8.85 7.89
N SER A 589 -33.24 9.74 7.16
CA SER A 589 -33.54 9.59 5.73
C SER A 589 -32.54 10.40 4.90
N VAL A 590 -32.28 10.00 3.65
CA VAL A 590 -31.34 10.76 2.80
C VAL A 590 -31.93 12.13 2.45
N GLU A 591 -33.23 12.17 2.22
CA GLU A 591 -34.04 13.35 1.96
C GLU A 591 -33.96 14.35 3.13
N SER A 592 -33.96 13.85 4.38
CA SER A 592 -33.78 14.69 5.58
C SER A 592 -32.38 15.29 5.73
N LEU A 593 -31.35 14.70 5.12
CA LEU A 593 -30.00 15.25 5.08
C LEU A 593 -29.85 16.25 3.92
N LEU A 594 -30.39 15.92 2.75
CA LEU A 594 -30.21 16.70 1.52
C LEU A 594 -31.19 17.87 1.35
N GLY A 595 -32.30 17.90 2.10
CA GLY A 595 -33.31 18.97 2.01
C GLY A 595 -32.81 20.38 2.32
N ALA A 596 -31.59 20.54 2.84
CA ALA A 596 -30.91 21.82 2.98
C ALA A 596 -30.26 22.34 1.67
N CYS A 597 -30.05 21.50 0.66
CA CYS A 597 -29.38 21.86 -0.60
C CYS A 597 -30.01 21.12 -1.80
N PRO A 598 -31.00 21.72 -2.48
CA PRO A 598 -31.72 21.09 -3.60
C PRO A 598 -30.83 20.64 -4.75
N GLU A 599 -29.72 21.33 -5.02
CA GLU A 599 -28.76 20.99 -6.08
C GLU A 599 -28.01 19.69 -5.73
N ALA A 600 -27.63 19.53 -4.46
CA ALA A 600 -27.02 18.30 -3.96
C ALA A 600 -28.03 17.14 -3.91
N GLN A 601 -29.31 17.42 -3.64
CA GLN A 601 -30.39 16.44 -3.78
C GLN A 601 -30.56 16.00 -5.24
N GLN A 602 -30.65 16.93 -6.19
CA GLN A 602 -30.80 16.63 -7.61
C GLN A 602 -29.61 15.80 -8.14
N LEU A 603 -28.38 16.17 -7.78
CA LEU A 603 -27.19 15.40 -8.12
C LEU A 603 -27.23 14.00 -7.48
N TYR A 604 -27.55 13.91 -6.19
CA TYR A 604 -27.70 12.62 -5.52
C TYR A 604 -28.72 11.70 -6.22
N GLU A 605 -29.88 12.23 -6.61
CA GLU A 605 -30.91 11.49 -7.34
C GLU A 605 -30.42 11.00 -8.71
N GLN A 606 -29.64 11.80 -9.45
CA GLN A 606 -29.00 11.37 -10.70
C GLN A 606 -28.03 10.21 -10.47
N LEU A 607 -27.12 10.34 -9.48
CA LEU A 607 -26.13 9.31 -9.13
C LEU A 607 -26.84 8.02 -8.66
N PHE A 608 -27.88 8.15 -7.83
CA PHE A 608 -28.65 7.02 -7.29
C PHE A 608 -29.45 6.30 -8.38
N ASN A 609 -30.13 7.04 -9.27
CA ASN A 609 -30.87 6.44 -10.38
C ASN A 609 -29.94 5.72 -11.36
N ALA A 610 -28.75 6.26 -11.63
CA ALA A 610 -27.74 5.59 -12.46
C ALA A 610 -27.33 4.22 -11.87
N MET A 611 -27.08 4.12 -10.56
CA MET A 611 -26.79 2.84 -9.90
C MET A 611 -28.01 1.92 -9.82
N ARG A 612 -29.21 2.47 -9.60
CA ARG A 612 -30.46 1.71 -9.45
C ARG A 612 -30.79 0.86 -10.68
N SER A 613 -30.41 1.29 -11.88
CA SER A 613 -30.55 0.51 -13.11
C SER A 613 -29.67 -0.75 -13.20
N TYR A 614 -28.65 -0.87 -12.34
CA TYR A 614 -27.69 -1.99 -12.30
C TYR A 614 -27.76 -2.82 -11.01
N ALA A 615 -28.43 -2.31 -9.99
CA ALA A 615 -28.51 -2.91 -8.67
C ALA A 615 -29.61 -4.01 -8.60
N PRO A 616 -29.31 -5.20 -8.04
CA PRO A 616 -30.31 -6.25 -7.82
C PRO A 616 -31.56 -5.75 -7.09
N ALA A 617 -32.74 -6.17 -7.54
CA ALA A 617 -34.03 -5.68 -7.05
C ALA A 617 -34.22 -5.90 -5.54
N GLU A 618 -33.62 -6.96 -5.01
CA GLU A 618 -33.61 -7.34 -3.60
C GLU A 618 -32.99 -6.27 -2.68
N LEU A 619 -32.11 -5.40 -3.21
CA LEU A 619 -31.52 -4.29 -2.46
C LEU A 619 -32.53 -3.19 -2.11
N PHE A 620 -33.62 -3.08 -2.88
CA PHE A 620 -34.66 -2.05 -2.72
C PHE A 620 -35.95 -2.59 -2.11
N LEU A 621 -36.08 -3.91 -1.94
CA LEU A 621 -37.23 -4.50 -1.26
C LEU A 621 -37.18 -4.15 0.24
N PRO A 622 -38.22 -3.53 0.82
CA PRO A 622 -38.29 -3.39 2.27
C PRO A 622 -38.34 -4.79 2.89
N LYS A 623 -37.63 -5.00 4.01
CA LYS A 623 -37.58 -6.30 4.69
C LYS A 623 -39.00 -6.75 5.09
N GLY A 624 -39.60 -7.61 4.26
CA GLY A 624 -40.86 -8.26 4.59
C GLY A 624 -40.70 -8.97 5.92
N LYS A 625 -41.56 -8.63 6.90
CA LYS A 625 -41.60 -9.32 8.20
C LYS A 625 -41.73 -10.81 7.91
N SER A 626 -40.73 -11.61 8.32
CA SER A 626 -40.70 -13.04 8.05
C SER A 626 -41.75 -13.75 8.92
N THR A 627 -43.03 -13.65 8.53
CA THR A 627 -44.13 -14.37 9.16
C THR A 627 -43.90 -15.85 8.91
N SER A 628 -43.32 -16.53 9.89
CA SER A 628 -43.04 -17.95 9.86
C SER A 628 -44.34 -18.75 9.91
N LYS A 629 -45.02 -18.84 8.76
CA LYS A 629 -46.17 -19.72 8.53
C LYS A 629 -45.72 -21.19 8.62
N LYS A 630 -45.47 -21.66 9.85
CA LYS A 630 -45.30 -23.07 10.18
C LYS A 630 -46.52 -23.80 9.63
N LYS A 631 -46.36 -24.60 8.57
CA LYS A 631 -47.35 -25.56 8.12
C LYS A 631 -47.58 -26.56 9.26
N ARG A 632 -48.61 -26.34 10.08
CA ARG A 632 -49.12 -27.32 11.04
C ARG A 632 -49.67 -28.51 10.24
N GLN A 633 -48.87 -29.55 10.06
CA GLN A 633 -49.44 -30.88 9.80
C GLN A 633 -50.20 -31.33 11.05
N LYS A 634 -51.35 -31.95 10.83
CA LYS A 634 -52.33 -32.29 11.86
C LYS A 634 -52.26 -33.79 12.13
N LYS A 635 -51.76 -34.21 13.29
CA LYS A 635 -51.99 -35.55 13.84
C LYS A 635 -52.61 -35.42 15.23
N GLN A 636 -53.67 -36.18 15.46
CA GLN A 636 -54.30 -36.35 16.76
C GLN A 636 -53.58 -37.46 17.55
N GLY A 637 -53.67 -37.43 18.87
CA GLY A 637 -53.10 -38.44 19.75
C GLY A 637 -53.07 -37.94 21.20
N ASN A 638 -53.86 -38.55 22.07
CA ASN A 638 -53.98 -38.14 23.48
C ASN A 638 -52.84 -38.70 24.34
N SER A 639 -52.35 -37.92 25.29
CA SER A 639 -52.28 -38.33 26.71
C SER A 639 -52.03 -37.12 27.62
N LEU A 640 -52.45 -37.23 28.88
CA LEU A 640 -52.46 -36.14 29.87
C LEU A 640 -51.85 -36.59 31.21
N SER A 641 -50.72 -36.01 31.59
CA SER A 641 -50.36 -35.71 32.98
C SER A 641 -49.26 -34.63 32.97
N LYS A 642 -49.31 -33.51 33.72
CA LYS A 642 -49.63 -33.25 35.15
C LYS A 642 -48.58 -33.88 36.10
N ASN A 643 -47.98 -33.15 37.04
CA ASN A 643 -47.94 -31.69 37.23
C ASN A 643 -46.86 -31.28 38.26
N ARG A 644 -46.67 -29.96 38.45
CA ARG A 644 -45.85 -29.26 39.48
C ARG A 644 -44.33 -29.31 39.22
N VAL A 645 -43.58 -28.20 39.19
CA VAL A 645 -43.53 -26.92 39.95
C VAL A 645 -42.62 -27.01 41.18
N GLY A 646 -41.53 -26.23 41.13
CA GLY A 646 -40.58 -25.92 42.20
C GLY A 646 -39.62 -24.85 41.66
N THR A 647 -39.47 -23.72 42.36
CA THR A 647 -38.98 -22.47 41.76
C THR A 647 -37.72 -21.94 42.46
N ALA A 648 -36.81 -21.37 41.65
CA ALA A 648 -35.90 -20.26 41.97
C ALA A 648 -34.62 -20.49 42.81
N LEU A 649 -33.58 -19.69 42.46
CA LEU A 649 -32.41 -19.24 43.25
C LEU A 649 -31.32 -20.27 43.65
N ASP A 650 -30.05 -19.88 43.90
CA ASP A 650 -29.16 -18.95 43.17
C ASP A 650 -27.66 -19.13 43.57
N ALA A 651 -26.75 -18.71 42.68
CA ALA A 651 -25.37 -18.18 42.88
C ALA A 651 -24.26 -18.79 43.81
N ARG A 652 -23.00 -18.70 43.30
CA ARG A 652 -21.65 -18.55 43.96
C ARG A 652 -20.74 -19.79 44.23
N GLY A 653 -19.41 -19.52 44.22
CA GLY A 653 -18.28 -20.40 44.65
C GLY A 653 -17.67 -21.24 43.51
N TRP A 654 -16.49 -21.04 42.90
CA TRP A 654 -15.11 -20.59 43.27
C TRP A 654 -14.19 -21.64 43.95
N HIS A 655 -13.23 -22.18 43.15
CA HIS A 655 -11.94 -22.82 43.52
C HIS A 655 -11.96 -24.15 44.35
N GLU A 656 -10.94 -25.03 44.35
CA GLU A 656 -9.67 -25.09 43.60
C GLU A 656 -9.18 -26.55 43.28
N ARG A 657 -7.91 -26.71 42.88
CA ARG A 657 -7.24 -27.95 42.43
C ARG A 657 -6.63 -28.79 43.56
N SER A 658 -6.42 -30.09 43.33
CA SER A 658 -5.24 -30.82 43.85
C SER A 658 -4.77 -31.99 42.95
N ASN A 659 -3.50 -32.35 43.12
CA ASN A 659 -2.72 -33.44 42.50
C ASN A 659 -2.66 -34.65 43.51
N ARG A 660 -2.12 -35.87 43.29
CA ARG A 660 -1.29 -36.55 42.24
C ARG A 660 -1.18 -38.07 42.57
N PHE A 661 -0.84 -38.92 41.58
CA PHE A 661 -0.42 -40.36 41.70
C PHE A 661 -1.51 -41.34 42.24
N GLY A 662 -1.58 -42.65 41.97
CA GLY A 662 -0.72 -43.65 41.28
C GLY A 662 -0.35 -44.82 42.24
N PRO A 663 -0.06 -46.09 41.83
CA PRO A 663 0.08 -46.67 40.47
C PRO A 663 -0.42 -48.18 40.28
N LEU A 664 -0.04 -48.82 39.15
CA LEU A 664 0.07 -50.29 38.84
C LEU A 664 -1.20 -51.22 38.78
N MET A 665 -1.14 -52.48 38.29
CA MET A 665 -0.83 -53.02 36.92
C MET A 665 -1.13 -54.55 36.79
N VAL A 666 -1.40 -55.08 35.56
CA VAL A 666 -1.41 -56.53 35.14
C VAL A 666 -2.57 -57.40 35.72
N GLY A 667 -3.18 -58.40 35.05
CA GLY A 667 -3.13 -58.90 33.65
C GLY A 667 -3.74 -60.33 33.49
N ALA A 668 -3.85 -60.85 32.24
CA ALA A 668 -4.38 -62.20 31.85
C ALA A 668 -5.92 -62.41 31.97
N LEU A 669 -6.64 -63.32 31.25
CA LEU A 669 -6.33 -64.30 30.18
C LEU A 669 -7.62 -64.67 29.37
N GLU A 670 -7.50 -65.06 28.07
CA GLU A 670 -8.38 -65.96 27.24
C GLU A 670 -9.94 -65.73 27.14
N GLU A 671 -10.76 -66.27 26.20
CA GLU A 671 -10.69 -67.29 25.11
C GLU A 671 -11.42 -66.85 23.79
N HIS A 672 -11.09 -67.48 22.64
CA HIS A 672 -11.88 -67.93 21.43
C HIS A 672 -13.18 -67.22 20.91
N THR A 673 -13.65 -67.29 19.64
CA THR A 673 -13.41 -68.04 18.35
C THR A 673 -13.99 -67.20 17.16
N ASP A 674 -14.01 -67.52 15.83
CA ASP A 674 -13.10 -68.16 14.83
C ASP A 674 -13.70 -67.97 13.38
N GLY A 675 -12.94 -68.26 12.30
CA GLY A 675 -13.39 -68.39 10.87
C GLY A 675 -12.86 -67.31 9.88
N LEU A 676 -12.13 -67.55 8.77
CA LEU A 676 -12.18 -68.50 7.62
C LEU A 676 -13.23 -68.12 6.54
N GLU A 677 -13.00 -68.08 5.21
CA GLU A 677 -11.88 -68.42 4.27
C GLU A 677 -11.74 -67.27 3.22
N LEU A 678 -10.58 -66.93 2.61
CA LEU A 678 -9.72 -67.62 1.62
C LEU A 678 -10.40 -67.94 0.26
N GLY A 679 -9.77 -67.64 -0.88
CA GLY A 679 -8.45 -67.01 -1.11
C GLY A 679 -8.18 -66.65 -2.57
#